data_AF-A0A2T0SNY3-F1
#
_entry.id   AF-A0A2T0SNY3-F1
#
_cell.length_a   1.000
_cell.length_b   1.000
_cell.length_c   1.000
_cell.angle_alpha   90.00
_cell.angle_beta   90.00
_cell.angle_gamma   90.00
#
_symmetry.space_group_name_H-M   'P 1'
#
loop_
_entity.id
_entity.type
_entity.pdbx_description
1 polymer ?
#
loop_
_entity_poly.entity_id
_entity_poly.type
_entity_poly.pdbx_seq_one_letter_code
_entity_poly.pdbx_strand_id
1 'polypeptide(L)'
;MLKLIEDADAFDVIELMRLREFPSVPDPNLEWDGSALNVEIVVAMLLGRGSRKPTDTPRMDTRPHEAISELHSRAQRLGRLSIYRQQFEARISDDPLAPLAAEYQGAVLHIRNLQHDTIREAHESQLFDNAIVAPLMAEHLGYTYPDVIAVRNSMRQLGGDRMTRLRDDTGAIVMQHHGTPPDQVPDEAMREFVAAMVSFMFLPADRAVITAEDIAADSGADVEVVRAVLESYSQTFDDSILPARRVYDLLTSSNPFLITPLVSDGAGNYVETTTGVGLDSLRRIVETALAGTKQFHNYDKKVRQVVSERLATSSLEKLLRTPPRFAGFTYYAPNDNETHTLLSRDCVSLKTVGKQVEGDGLFIVGDVAICVEVKGKSMALAARRGDVKRLWSDLKATIGDGCKQAARLQALIETNAGLWLEDGTWLDLSDIREVRSVVALLDDIGPLGTSLGDHRETGLLPVERTPWVTSLHDLETIAQVCDRPSEFLLYLRRRTDSDVATYYKAADELDLFMLFMNADLYVEPDPDKVRAEHPTSGRVTSRDRKERARSAIPTRVGEQCRPLNAWMGREQTQDSADDGRPLKPTYRALPRILELIDVIDAHSDRMVRFGADILALSGDGQRRLLSTIDKCIRRARKDGRPHDGMFSLAGAWGHPTVFIGSRPRGIPLEPSRKRLQAYMYVKRHLMKSDRSYGLLFNDAGNLELAIYNNRPAGEDAELDALVDEHGLRPVADTSPPGSPSARRTTRRSRGKKKRRK
;
A
#
# COMPACT_ATOMS: atom_id res chain seq x y z
N MET A 1 -21.40 13.34 -30.31
CA MET A 1 -21.38 11.98 -29.75
C MET A 1 -22.73 11.32 -29.95
N LEU A 2 -23.80 11.73 -29.26
CA LEU A 2 -25.11 11.05 -29.38
C LEU A 2 -25.64 10.92 -30.82
N LYS A 3 -25.57 12.00 -31.61
CA LYS A 3 -25.94 11.99 -33.04
C LYS A 3 -25.22 10.94 -33.90
N LEU A 4 -23.99 10.55 -33.52
CA LEU A 4 -23.22 9.54 -34.29
C LEU A 4 -23.80 8.13 -34.15
N ILE A 5 -24.64 7.91 -33.14
CA ILE A 5 -25.13 6.59 -32.74
C ILE A 5 -26.63 6.61 -32.44
N GLU A 6 -27.36 7.65 -32.84
CA GLU A 6 -28.75 7.89 -32.40
C GLU A 6 -29.68 6.73 -32.71
N ASP A 7 -29.46 6.06 -33.85
CA ASP A 7 -30.21 4.88 -34.30
C ASP A 7 -29.61 3.54 -33.88
N ALA A 8 -28.36 3.54 -33.39
CA ALA A 8 -27.66 2.32 -33.02
C ALA A 8 -28.23 1.70 -31.74
N ASP A 9 -28.24 0.37 -31.69
CA ASP A 9 -28.48 -0.39 -30.47
C ASP A 9 -27.43 0.00 -29.41
N ALA A 10 -27.90 0.42 -28.24
CA ALA A 10 -27.03 0.86 -27.17
C ALA A 10 -26.04 -0.23 -26.73
N PHE A 11 -26.46 -1.50 -26.71
CA PHE A 11 -25.60 -2.60 -26.25
C PHE A 11 -24.49 -2.91 -27.26
N ASP A 12 -24.76 -2.75 -28.57
CA ASP A 12 -23.71 -2.87 -29.60
C ASP A 12 -22.63 -1.81 -29.36
N VAL A 13 -23.04 -0.55 -29.12
CA VAL A 13 -22.10 0.55 -28.87
C VAL A 13 -21.30 0.33 -27.58
N ILE A 14 -21.95 -0.11 -26.49
CA ILE A 14 -21.29 -0.34 -25.20
C ILE A 14 -20.22 -1.41 -25.34
N GLU A 15 -20.55 -2.56 -25.93
CA GLU A 15 -19.58 -3.65 -26.05
C GLU A 15 -18.47 -3.34 -27.06
N LEU A 16 -18.75 -2.62 -28.15
CA LEU A 16 -17.69 -2.15 -29.05
C LEU A 16 -16.73 -1.16 -28.36
N MET A 17 -17.24 -0.29 -27.49
CA MET A 17 -16.40 0.56 -26.64
C MET A 17 -15.59 -0.27 -25.65
N ARG A 18 -16.16 -1.33 -25.05
CA ARG A 18 -15.43 -2.25 -24.17
C ARG A 18 -14.32 -2.98 -24.89
N LEU A 19 -14.57 -3.57 -26.07
CA LEU A 19 -13.54 -4.23 -26.88
C LEU A 19 -12.42 -3.27 -27.32
N ARG A 20 -12.70 -1.97 -27.35
CA ARG A 20 -11.69 -0.94 -27.59
C ARG A 20 -10.88 -0.61 -26.34
N GLU A 21 -11.51 -0.60 -25.17
CA GLU A 21 -10.91 -0.18 -23.89
C GLU A 21 -10.36 -1.33 -23.05
N PHE A 22 -10.69 -2.58 -23.36
CA PHE A 22 -10.26 -3.75 -22.60
C PHE A 22 -9.88 -4.87 -23.56
N PRO A 23 -8.80 -5.62 -23.28
CA PRO A 23 -8.41 -6.74 -24.11
C PRO A 23 -9.47 -7.85 -24.01
N SER A 24 -9.72 -8.54 -25.12
CA SER A 24 -10.66 -9.68 -25.17
C SER A 24 -10.13 -10.92 -24.44
N VAL A 25 -8.81 -11.03 -24.28
CA VAL A 25 -8.12 -12.03 -23.46
C VAL A 25 -7.15 -11.28 -22.53
N PRO A 26 -7.31 -11.37 -21.21
CA PRO A 26 -6.37 -10.74 -20.28
C PRO A 26 -4.97 -11.36 -20.44
N ASP A 27 -4.01 -10.60 -20.96
CA ASP A 27 -2.59 -10.94 -20.90
C ASP A 27 -1.92 -10.04 -19.85
N PRO A 28 -1.48 -10.58 -18.70
CA PRO A 28 -0.83 -9.81 -17.64
C PRO A 28 0.51 -9.20 -18.07
N ASN A 29 1.09 -9.63 -19.20
CA ASN A 29 2.36 -9.15 -19.71
C ASN A 29 2.20 -8.01 -20.74
N LEU A 30 0.98 -7.72 -21.18
CA LEU A 30 0.71 -6.69 -22.19
C LEU A 30 0.34 -5.35 -21.51
N GLU A 31 1.06 -4.27 -21.85
CA GLU A 31 0.65 -2.92 -21.47
C GLU A 31 -0.63 -2.55 -22.21
N TRP A 32 -1.68 -2.20 -21.48
CA TRP A 32 -2.96 -1.80 -22.04
C TRP A 32 -3.44 -0.47 -21.48
N ASP A 33 -3.45 0.57 -22.32
CA ASP A 33 -3.80 1.97 -21.97
C ASP A 33 -5.33 2.23 -21.99
N GLY A 34 -6.12 1.24 -21.55
CA GLY A 34 -7.57 1.32 -21.48
C GLY A 34 -8.08 2.18 -20.33
N SER A 35 -9.22 2.85 -20.51
CA SER A 35 -9.91 3.59 -19.45
C SER A 35 -11.40 3.26 -19.40
N ALA A 36 -11.82 2.71 -18.26
CA ALA A 36 -13.21 2.49 -17.90
C ALA A 36 -14.08 3.75 -18.06
N LEU A 37 -13.53 4.92 -17.75
CA LEU A 37 -14.25 6.19 -17.86
C LEU A 37 -14.72 6.48 -19.28
N ASN A 38 -13.98 6.05 -20.31
CA ASN A 38 -14.38 6.29 -21.69
C ASN A 38 -15.65 5.50 -22.05
N VAL A 39 -15.77 4.26 -21.57
CA VAL A 39 -16.99 3.45 -21.71
C VAL A 39 -18.14 4.10 -20.94
N GLU A 40 -17.90 4.47 -19.68
CA GLU A 40 -18.91 5.06 -18.80
C GLU A 40 -19.47 6.39 -19.31
N ILE A 41 -18.66 7.24 -19.94
CA ILE A 41 -19.13 8.48 -20.59
C ILE A 41 -20.12 8.15 -21.72
N VAL A 42 -19.81 7.15 -22.53
CA VAL A 42 -20.69 6.72 -23.63
C VAL A 42 -21.97 6.10 -23.07
N VAL A 43 -21.86 5.24 -22.06
CA VAL A 43 -23.01 4.61 -21.40
C VAL A 43 -23.92 5.66 -20.74
N ALA A 44 -23.36 6.62 -19.99
CA ALA A 44 -24.12 7.70 -19.35
C ALA A 44 -24.93 8.50 -20.37
N MET A 45 -24.37 8.72 -21.56
CA MET A 45 -25.07 9.37 -22.66
C MET A 45 -26.19 8.48 -23.24
N LEU A 46 -25.94 7.19 -23.41
CA LEU A 46 -26.92 6.21 -23.91
C LEU A 46 -28.10 6.00 -22.96
N LEU A 47 -27.87 6.01 -21.65
CA LEU A 47 -28.91 5.87 -20.62
C LEU A 47 -29.92 7.02 -20.62
N GLY A 48 -29.61 8.16 -21.23
CA GLY A 48 -30.57 9.26 -21.43
C GLY A 48 -31.53 9.07 -22.61
N ARG A 49 -31.58 7.87 -23.20
CA ARG A 49 -32.58 7.48 -24.21
C ARG A 49 -33.81 6.87 -23.55
N GLY A 50 -34.92 6.80 -24.28
CA GLY A 50 -36.14 6.12 -23.81
C GLY A 50 -36.06 4.59 -23.89
N SER A 51 -35.14 4.03 -24.67
CA SER A 51 -34.94 2.58 -24.80
C SER A 51 -33.53 2.25 -25.33
N ARG A 52 -33.19 0.95 -25.26
CA ARG A 52 -31.96 0.37 -25.84
C ARG A 52 -31.82 0.69 -27.33
N LYS A 53 -32.92 0.60 -28.08
CA LYS A 53 -32.99 0.88 -29.52
C LYS A 53 -34.19 1.79 -29.80
N PRO A 54 -33.97 3.12 -29.94
CA PRO A 54 -35.07 4.08 -30.03
C PRO A 54 -35.72 4.14 -31.41
N THR A 55 -35.09 3.57 -32.45
CA THR A 55 -35.59 3.59 -33.82
C THR A 55 -35.67 2.19 -34.43
N ASP A 56 -36.52 2.03 -35.44
CA ASP A 56 -36.72 0.75 -36.13
C ASP A 56 -35.63 0.43 -37.16
N THR A 57 -34.66 1.32 -37.35
CA THR A 57 -33.53 1.17 -38.29
C THR A 57 -32.86 -0.21 -38.11
N PRO A 58 -32.71 -1.03 -39.15
CA PRO A 58 -32.10 -2.35 -39.01
C PRO A 58 -30.69 -2.26 -38.41
N ARG A 59 -30.33 -3.13 -37.46
CA ARG A 59 -29.03 -3.05 -36.74
C ARG A 59 -27.83 -2.98 -37.68
N MET A 60 -27.85 -3.76 -38.77
CA MET A 60 -26.82 -3.75 -39.82
C MET A 60 -26.61 -2.39 -40.48
N ASP A 61 -27.68 -1.59 -40.61
CA ASP A 61 -27.64 -0.28 -41.28
C ASP A 61 -27.12 0.83 -40.34
N THR A 62 -27.14 0.59 -39.02
CA THR A 62 -26.73 1.59 -38.02
C THR A 62 -25.20 1.74 -37.88
N ARG A 63 -24.44 0.74 -38.33
CA ARG A 63 -22.96 0.72 -38.41
C ARG A 63 -22.22 1.38 -37.22
N PRO A 64 -22.51 0.99 -35.97
CA PRO A 64 -21.95 1.66 -34.78
C PRO A 64 -20.42 1.60 -34.72
N HIS A 65 -19.81 0.54 -35.27
CA HIS A 65 -18.36 0.36 -35.35
C HIS A 65 -17.62 1.52 -36.04
N GLU A 66 -18.23 2.19 -37.02
CA GLU A 66 -17.62 3.34 -37.72
C GLU A 66 -17.49 4.56 -36.77
N ALA A 67 -18.36 4.67 -35.76
CA ALA A 67 -18.37 5.79 -34.81
C ALA A 67 -17.43 5.61 -33.61
N ILE A 68 -16.97 4.39 -33.31
CA ILE A 68 -16.25 4.05 -32.07
C ILE A 68 -14.96 4.85 -31.88
N SER A 69 -14.15 5.01 -32.94
CA SER A 69 -12.90 5.78 -32.87
C SER A 69 -13.15 7.25 -32.49
N GLU A 70 -14.19 7.85 -33.07
CA GLU A 70 -14.56 9.23 -32.76
C GLU A 70 -15.18 9.37 -31.37
N LEU A 71 -16.02 8.42 -30.95
CA LEU A 71 -16.59 8.38 -29.60
C LEU A 71 -15.48 8.28 -28.54
N HIS A 72 -14.54 7.36 -28.72
CA HIS A 72 -13.37 7.19 -27.86
C HIS A 72 -12.55 8.48 -27.75
N SER A 73 -12.19 9.11 -28.88
CA SER A 73 -11.43 10.36 -28.89
C SER A 73 -12.14 11.49 -28.12
N ARG A 74 -13.46 11.61 -28.31
CA ARG A 74 -14.27 12.63 -27.62
C ARG A 74 -14.44 12.33 -26.13
N ALA A 75 -14.61 11.06 -25.75
CA ALA A 75 -14.69 10.62 -24.36
C ALA A 75 -13.37 10.89 -23.61
N GLN A 76 -12.23 10.53 -24.19
CA GLN A 76 -10.91 10.83 -23.63
C GLN A 76 -10.70 12.34 -23.42
N ARG A 77 -11.17 13.17 -24.37
CA ARG A 77 -11.09 14.62 -24.24
C ARG A 77 -11.93 15.12 -23.08
N LEU A 78 -13.14 14.59 -22.88
CA LEU A 78 -14.01 14.95 -21.76
C LEU A 78 -13.40 14.54 -20.41
N GLY A 79 -12.83 13.34 -20.30
CA GLY A 79 -12.10 12.90 -19.09
C GLY A 79 -10.88 13.79 -18.78
N ARG A 80 -10.09 14.17 -19.79
CA ARG A 80 -8.98 15.12 -19.59
C ARG A 80 -9.46 16.51 -19.14
N LEU A 81 -10.55 17.00 -19.73
CA LEU A 81 -11.13 18.30 -19.35
C LEU A 81 -11.67 18.29 -17.92
N SER A 82 -12.21 17.18 -17.42
CA SER A 82 -12.68 17.11 -16.03
C SER A 82 -11.52 17.22 -15.04
N ILE A 83 -10.38 16.55 -15.29
CA ILE A 83 -9.16 16.70 -14.47
C ILE A 83 -8.68 18.15 -14.48
N TYR A 84 -8.55 18.76 -15.66
CA TYR A 84 -8.07 20.14 -15.76
C TYR A 84 -9.00 21.13 -15.05
N ARG A 85 -10.32 20.91 -15.15
CA ARG A 85 -11.30 21.72 -14.41
C ARG A 85 -11.09 21.58 -12.91
N GLN A 86 -11.04 20.36 -12.38
CA GLN A 86 -10.86 20.10 -10.94
C GLN A 86 -9.55 20.70 -10.41
N GLN A 87 -8.44 20.53 -11.13
CA GLN A 87 -7.15 21.11 -10.76
C GLN A 87 -7.15 22.64 -10.80
N PHE A 88 -7.85 23.24 -11.78
CA PHE A 88 -7.95 24.69 -11.89
C PHE A 88 -8.85 25.26 -10.78
N GLU A 89 -10.02 24.64 -10.53
CA GLU A 89 -10.93 24.97 -9.43
C GLU A 89 -10.21 24.90 -8.08
N ALA A 90 -9.38 23.88 -7.87
CA ALA A 90 -8.58 23.76 -6.65
C ALA A 90 -7.53 24.85 -6.49
N ARG A 91 -6.89 25.31 -7.59
CA ARG A 91 -5.87 26.38 -7.55
C ARG A 91 -6.44 27.76 -7.25
N ILE A 92 -7.68 28.02 -7.67
CA ILE A 92 -8.35 29.31 -7.42
C ILE A 92 -9.12 29.33 -6.10
N SER A 93 -9.23 28.17 -5.42
CA SER A 93 -9.85 28.06 -4.11
C SER A 93 -8.93 28.63 -3.03
N ASP A 94 -9.50 29.41 -2.12
CA ASP A 94 -8.80 29.85 -0.89
C ASP A 94 -8.71 28.74 0.16
N ASP A 95 -9.40 27.60 -0.07
CA ASP A 95 -9.37 26.45 0.83
C ASP A 95 -8.06 25.66 0.64
N PRO A 96 -7.19 25.55 1.68
CA PRO A 96 -5.92 24.83 1.59
C PRO A 96 -6.07 23.34 1.26
N LEU A 97 -7.29 22.81 1.35
CA LEU A 97 -7.61 21.40 1.14
C LEU A 97 -8.08 21.10 -0.27
N ALA A 98 -8.39 22.13 -1.05
CA ALA A 98 -8.90 21.97 -2.41
C ALA A 98 -7.96 21.17 -3.34
N PRO A 99 -6.62 21.34 -3.30
CA PRO A 99 -5.71 20.54 -4.12
C PRO A 99 -5.81 19.04 -3.83
N LEU A 100 -5.88 18.68 -2.56
CA LEU A 100 -5.95 17.29 -2.12
C LEU A 100 -7.30 16.65 -2.46
N ALA A 101 -8.39 17.39 -2.28
CA ALA A 101 -9.72 16.93 -2.68
C ALA A 101 -9.82 16.72 -4.19
N ALA A 102 -9.21 17.60 -5.00
CA ALA A 102 -9.16 17.43 -6.46
C ALA A 102 -8.34 16.20 -6.87
N GLU A 103 -7.24 15.88 -6.16
CA GLU A 103 -6.46 14.66 -6.40
C GLU A 103 -7.27 13.40 -6.09
N TYR A 104 -7.94 13.35 -4.95
CA TYR A 104 -8.82 12.24 -4.58
C TYR A 104 -9.97 12.04 -5.57
N GLN A 105 -10.64 13.13 -5.99
CA GLN A 105 -11.72 13.06 -6.98
C GLN A 105 -11.21 12.60 -8.35
N GLY A 106 -10.03 13.07 -8.76
CA GLY A 106 -9.36 12.63 -9.98
C GLY A 106 -9.11 11.12 -9.97
N ALA A 107 -8.59 10.59 -8.85
CA ALA A 107 -8.35 9.16 -8.65
C ALA A 107 -9.65 8.34 -8.71
N VAL A 108 -10.68 8.72 -7.94
CA VAL A 108 -12.00 8.04 -7.95
C VAL A 108 -12.64 8.04 -9.34
N LEU A 109 -12.45 9.10 -10.13
CA LEU A 109 -13.02 9.19 -11.47
C LEU A 109 -12.32 8.26 -12.47
N HIS A 110 -11.00 8.08 -12.38
CA HIS A 110 -10.21 7.38 -13.41
C HIS A 110 -9.84 5.95 -13.06
N ILE A 111 -9.74 5.60 -11.78
CA ILE A 111 -9.25 4.29 -11.34
C ILE A 111 -10.45 3.38 -11.01
N ARG A 112 -10.42 2.15 -11.52
CA ARG A 112 -11.36 1.06 -11.19
C ARG A 112 -10.58 -0.14 -10.68
N ASN A 113 -11.26 -1.02 -9.95
CA ASN A 113 -10.67 -2.23 -9.37
C ASN A 113 -9.44 -1.90 -8.51
N LEU A 114 -9.68 -1.13 -7.45
CA LEU A 114 -8.63 -0.61 -6.55
C LEU A 114 -7.96 -1.72 -5.72
N GLN A 115 -8.44 -2.96 -5.84
CA GLN A 115 -8.10 -4.06 -4.95
C GLN A 115 -7.76 -5.33 -5.73
N HIS A 116 -6.72 -6.03 -5.29
CA HIS A 116 -6.47 -7.42 -5.69
C HIS A 116 -7.63 -8.34 -5.28
N ASP A 117 -8.17 -9.07 -6.26
CA ASP A 117 -9.35 -9.93 -6.12
C ASP A 117 -9.26 -10.90 -4.94
N THR A 118 -8.13 -11.59 -4.78
CA THR A 118 -7.92 -12.59 -3.72
C THR A 118 -8.05 -12.00 -2.31
N ILE A 119 -7.52 -10.79 -2.10
CA ILE A 119 -7.61 -10.10 -0.80
C ILE A 119 -9.02 -9.55 -0.59
N ARG A 120 -9.61 -8.92 -1.62
CA ARG A 120 -10.97 -8.41 -1.53
C ARG A 120 -11.96 -9.52 -1.20
N GLU A 121 -11.92 -10.64 -1.91
CA GLU A 121 -12.80 -11.78 -1.67
C GLU A 121 -12.61 -12.37 -0.27
N ALA A 122 -11.37 -12.47 0.22
CA ALA A 122 -11.10 -12.91 1.57
C ALA A 122 -11.67 -11.97 2.65
N HIS A 123 -11.65 -10.65 2.42
CA HIS A 123 -12.25 -9.66 3.31
C HIS A 123 -13.78 -9.70 3.24
N GLU A 124 -14.34 -9.70 2.04
CA GLU A 124 -15.78 -9.70 1.79
C GLU A 124 -16.44 -10.98 2.30
N SER A 125 -15.83 -12.14 2.11
CA SER A 125 -16.33 -13.40 2.68
C SER A 125 -16.47 -13.32 4.20
N GLN A 126 -15.47 -12.78 4.91
CA GLN A 126 -15.53 -12.64 6.37
C GLN A 126 -16.59 -11.64 6.84
N LEU A 127 -16.90 -10.63 6.03
CA LEU A 127 -17.91 -9.61 6.33
C LEU A 127 -19.33 -10.08 5.99
N PHE A 128 -19.52 -10.71 4.83
CA PHE A 128 -20.83 -10.93 4.23
C PHE A 128 -21.27 -12.40 4.22
N ASP A 129 -20.34 -13.36 4.15
CA ASP A 129 -20.63 -14.78 4.41
C ASP A 129 -20.57 -15.08 5.92
N ASN A 130 -21.23 -14.20 6.68
CA ASN A 130 -21.25 -14.21 8.13
C ASN A 130 -22.63 -14.64 8.63
N ALA A 131 -22.68 -15.44 9.69
CA ALA A 131 -23.94 -15.93 10.27
C ALA A 131 -24.93 -14.82 10.67
N ILE A 132 -24.46 -13.60 10.93
CA ILE A 132 -25.32 -12.43 11.20
C ILE A 132 -25.72 -11.73 9.91
N VAL A 133 -24.85 -11.65 8.90
CA VAL A 133 -25.04 -10.78 7.72
C VAL A 133 -25.74 -11.51 6.58
N ALA A 134 -25.45 -12.80 6.36
CA ALA A 134 -26.09 -13.56 5.30
C ALA A 134 -27.63 -13.57 5.40
N PRO A 135 -28.25 -13.77 6.58
CA PRO A 135 -29.71 -13.65 6.72
C PRO A 135 -30.22 -12.23 6.44
N LEU A 136 -29.46 -11.19 6.81
CA LEU A 136 -29.83 -9.80 6.55
C LEU A 136 -29.78 -9.47 5.07
N MET A 137 -28.79 -9.99 4.33
CA MET A 137 -28.73 -9.85 2.88
C MET A 137 -29.91 -10.58 2.22
N ALA A 138 -30.19 -11.81 2.63
CA ALA A 138 -31.35 -12.53 2.10
C ALA A 138 -32.68 -11.80 2.36
N GLU A 139 -32.87 -11.23 3.55
CA GLU A 139 -34.08 -10.47 3.93
C GLU A 139 -34.22 -9.16 3.15
N HIS A 140 -33.15 -8.38 3.02
CA HIS A 140 -33.22 -7.01 2.50
C HIS A 140 -32.84 -6.87 1.01
N LEU A 141 -32.11 -7.83 0.45
CA LEU A 141 -31.64 -7.82 -0.94
C LEU A 141 -32.17 -9.01 -1.75
N GLY A 142 -32.65 -10.08 -1.10
CA GLY A 142 -33.13 -11.29 -1.79
C GLY A 142 -32.03 -12.26 -2.21
N TYR A 143 -30.78 -12.03 -1.80
CA TYR A 143 -29.63 -12.87 -2.12
C TYR A 143 -28.56 -12.79 -1.03
N THR A 144 -27.59 -13.71 -1.07
CA THR A 144 -26.47 -13.82 -0.14
C THR A 144 -25.12 -13.52 -0.82
N TYR A 145 -24.03 -13.45 -0.06
CA TYR A 145 -22.70 -13.27 -0.63
C TYR A 145 -22.28 -14.38 -1.62
N PRO A 146 -22.46 -15.68 -1.30
CA PRO A 146 -22.23 -16.76 -2.26
C PRO A 146 -22.96 -16.57 -3.59
N ASP A 147 -24.19 -16.06 -3.58
CA ASP A 147 -24.97 -15.80 -4.80
C ASP A 147 -24.31 -14.71 -5.66
N VAL A 148 -23.82 -13.63 -5.04
CA VAL A 148 -23.09 -12.55 -5.74
C VAL A 148 -21.83 -13.10 -6.42
N ILE A 149 -21.09 -13.98 -5.73
CA ILE A 149 -19.89 -14.63 -6.28
C ILE A 149 -20.25 -15.57 -7.44
N ALA A 150 -21.29 -16.37 -7.28
CA ALA A 150 -21.77 -17.29 -8.33
C ALA A 150 -22.18 -16.51 -9.59
N VAL A 151 -22.96 -15.44 -9.44
CA VAL A 151 -23.37 -14.55 -10.54
C VAL A 151 -22.15 -13.94 -11.22
N ARG A 152 -21.23 -13.33 -10.45
CA ARG A 152 -20.02 -12.72 -11.01
C ARG A 152 -19.16 -13.70 -11.81
N ASN A 153 -18.91 -14.88 -11.24
CA ASN A 153 -18.07 -15.89 -11.89
C ASN A 153 -18.72 -16.42 -13.17
N SER A 154 -20.03 -16.67 -13.14
CA SER A 154 -20.79 -17.14 -14.30
C SER A 154 -20.82 -16.08 -15.41
N MET A 155 -20.98 -14.79 -15.08
CA MET A 155 -20.90 -13.71 -16.07
C MET A 155 -19.54 -13.71 -16.78
N ARG A 156 -18.45 -13.85 -16.02
CA ARG A 156 -17.08 -13.91 -16.57
C ARG A 156 -16.89 -15.14 -17.46
N GLN A 157 -17.35 -16.30 -17.00
CA GLN A 157 -17.24 -17.56 -17.72
C GLN A 157 -18.06 -17.54 -19.02
N LEU A 158 -19.34 -17.19 -18.96
CA LEU A 158 -20.22 -17.08 -20.13
C LEU A 158 -19.66 -16.10 -21.17
N GLY A 159 -19.14 -14.95 -20.74
CA GLY A 159 -18.48 -13.99 -21.62
C GLY A 159 -17.25 -14.59 -22.32
N GLY A 160 -16.39 -15.26 -21.56
CA GLY A 160 -15.18 -15.93 -22.07
C GLY A 160 -15.48 -17.10 -23.01
N ASP A 161 -16.45 -17.95 -22.66
CA ASP A 161 -16.84 -19.12 -23.45
C ASP A 161 -17.44 -18.70 -24.79
N ARG A 162 -18.33 -17.70 -24.79
CA ARG A 162 -18.93 -17.17 -26.03
C ARG A 162 -17.86 -16.56 -26.94
N MET A 163 -16.89 -15.86 -26.38
CA MET A 163 -15.77 -15.29 -27.13
C MET A 163 -14.85 -16.38 -27.71
N THR A 164 -14.51 -17.38 -26.90
CA THR A 164 -13.66 -18.51 -27.30
C THR A 164 -14.31 -19.33 -28.39
N ARG A 165 -15.61 -19.65 -28.25
CA ARG A 165 -16.37 -20.41 -29.24
C ARG A 165 -16.41 -19.69 -30.59
N LEU A 166 -16.72 -18.39 -30.60
CA LEU A 166 -16.69 -17.59 -31.83
C LEU A 166 -15.31 -17.57 -32.51
N ARG A 167 -14.24 -17.43 -31.72
CA ARG A 167 -12.87 -17.49 -32.25
C ARG A 167 -12.57 -18.84 -32.88
N ASP A 168 -12.90 -19.92 -32.19
CA ASP A 168 -12.60 -21.28 -32.62
C ASP A 168 -13.43 -21.69 -33.84
N ASP A 169 -14.72 -21.33 -33.88
CA ASP A 169 -15.60 -21.56 -35.03
C ASP A 169 -15.09 -20.80 -36.27
N THR A 170 -14.75 -19.52 -36.10
CA THR A 170 -14.19 -18.69 -37.18
C THR A 170 -12.84 -19.24 -37.65
N GLY A 171 -11.99 -19.67 -36.71
CA GLY A 171 -10.70 -20.29 -36.98
C GLY A 171 -10.82 -21.61 -37.74
N ALA A 172 -11.78 -22.46 -37.36
CA ALA A 172 -12.05 -23.73 -38.02
C ALA A 172 -12.44 -23.53 -39.50
N ILE A 173 -13.32 -22.57 -39.80
CA ILE A 173 -13.71 -22.23 -41.17
C ILE A 173 -12.49 -21.78 -41.99
N VAL A 174 -11.66 -20.89 -41.43
CA VAL A 174 -10.45 -20.39 -42.10
C VAL A 174 -9.44 -21.51 -42.34
N MET A 175 -9.24 -22.41 -41.38
CA MET A 175 -8.32 -23.55 -41.52
C MET A 175 -8.83 -24.58 -42.53
N GLN A 176 -10.13 -24.88 -42.52
CA GLN A 176 -10.75 -25.83 -43.45
C GLN A 176 -10.64 -25.38 -44.91
N HIS A 177 -10.72 -24.08 -45.17
CA HIS A 177 -10.64 -23.49 -46.50
C HIS A 177 -9.28 -22.84 -46.79
N HIS A 178 -8.25 -23.15 -46.00
CA HIS A 178 -6.92 -22.57 -46.17
C HIS A 178 -6.34 -22.89 -47.56
N GLY A 179 -6.00 -21.85 -48.33
CA GLY A 179 -5.49 -21.98 -49.70
C GLY A 179 -6.57 -22.14 -50.78
N THR A 180 -7.86 -22.10 -50.41
CA THR A 180 -8.98 -22.03 -51.35
C THR A 180 -9.21 -20.56 -51.74
N PRO A 181 -9.27 -20.22 -53.04
CA PRO A 181 -9.65 -18.89 -53.49
C PRO A 181 -11.05 -18.47 -52.95
N PRO A 182 -11.27 -17.20 -52.56
CA PRO A 182 -12.55 -16.77 -51.95
C PRO A 182 -13.79 -17.04 -52.80
N ASP A 183 -13.67 -17.05 -54.12
CA ASP A 183 -14.71 -17.35 -55.10
C ASP A 183 -15.05 -18.85 -55.20
N GLN A 184 -14.26 -19.71 -54.54
CA GLN A 184 -14.44 -21.16 -54.52
C GLN A 184 -14.80 -21.69 -53.12
N VAL A 185 -14.90 -20.82 -52.12
CA VAL A 185 -15.41 -21.18 -50.79
C VAL A 185 -16.92 -21.37 -50.86
N PRO A 186 -17.50 -22.44 -50.29
CA PRO A 186 -18.94 -22.63 -50.27
C PRO A 186 -19.70 -21.43 -49.69
N ASP A 187 -20.79 -21.02 -50.33
CA ASP A 187 -21.62 -19.88 -49.89
C ASP A 187 -22.15 -20.03 -48.46
N GLU A 188 -22.35 -21.27 -47.99
CA GLU A 188 -22.74 -21.56 -46.61
C GLU A 188 -21.62 -21.24 -45.62
N ALA A 189 -20.40 -21.74 -45.85
CA ALA A 189 -19.23 -21.44 -45.03
C ALA A 189 -18.90 -19.93 -45.02
N MET A 190 -19.05 -19.26 -46.16
CA MET A 190 -18.86 -17.81 -46.24
C MET A 190 -19.93 -17.05 -45.44
N ARG A 191 -21.19 -17.47 -45.47
CA ARG A 191 -22.27 -16.87 -44.69
C ARG A 191 -22.07 -17.07 -43.19
N GLU A 192 -21.68 -18.27 -42.76
CA GLU A 192 -21.36 -18.57 -41.36
C GLU A 192 -20.18 -17.72 -40.86
N PHE A 193 -19.11 -17.64 -41.65
CA PHE A 193 -17.96 -16.79 -41.34
C PHE A 193 -18.35 -15.31 -41.20
N VAL A 194 -19.12 -14.77 -42.15
CA VAL A 194 -19.60 -13.38 -42.08
C VAL A 194 -20.49 -13.15 -40.87
N ALA A 195 -21.40 -14.07 -40.54
CA ALA A 195 -22.26 -13.96 -39.37
C ALA A 195 -21.46 -13.95 -38.05
N ALA A 196 -20.47 -14.85 -37.93
CA ALA A 196 -19.58 -14.90 -36.77
C ALA A 196 -18.77 -13.60 -36.64
N MET A 197 -18.20 -13.10 -37.75
CA MET A 197 -17.45 -11.84 -37.77
C MET A 197 -18.32 -10.63 -37.43
N VAL A 198 -19.59 -10.61 -37.85
CA VAL A 198 -20.56 -9.57 -37.46
C VAL A 198 -20.77 -9.57 -35.94
N SER A 199 -21.02 -10.73 -35.34
CA SER A 199 -21.16 -10.87 -33.88
C SER A 199 -19.86 -10.53 -33.12
N PHE A 200 -18.71 -10.79 -33.74
CA PHE A 200 -17.40 -10.55 -33.13
C PHE A 200 -16.98 -9.08 -33.15
N MET A 201 -17.10 -8.39 -34.30
CA MET A 201 -16.50 -7.06 -34.52
C MET A 201 -17.47 -5.91 -34.76
N PHE A 202 -18.71 -6.18 -35.18
CA PHE A 202 -19.57 -5.15 -35.78
C PHE A 202 -20.85 -4.91 -35.00
N LEU A 203 -21.54 -5.97 -34.57
CA LEU A 203 -22.80 -5.94 -33.82
C LEU A 203 -22.79 -6.97 -32.68
N PRO A 204 -22.00 -6.73 -31.62
CA PRO A 204 -21.75 -7.72 -30.57
C PRO A 204 -22.85 -7.84 -29.51
N ALA A 205 -23.95 -7.08 -29.57
CA ALA A 205 -24.94 -7.03 -28.49
C ALA A 205 -25.50 -8.41 -28.12
N ASP A 206 -25.90 -9.23 -29.09
CA ASP A 206 -26.52 -10.53 -28.81
C ASP A 206 -25.55 -11.50 -28.11
N ARG A 207 -24.24 -11.33 -28.34
CA ARG A 207 -23.20 -12.08 -27.63
C ARG A 207 -23.00 -11.55 -26.20
N ALA A 208 -22.99 -10.24 -26.06
CA ALA A 208 -22.66 -9.55 -24.81
C ALA A 208 -23.81 -9.49 -23.80
N VAL A 209 -25.06 -9.65 -24.27
CA VAL A 209 -26.24 -9.75 -23.41
C VAL A 209 -26.14 -10.96 -22.50
N ILE A 210 -26.31 -10.74 -21.20
CA ILE A 210 -26.46 -11.80 -20.22
C ILE A 210 -27.87 -11.74 -19.66
N THR A 211 -28.48 -12.91 -19.46
CA THR A 211 -29.82 -13.06 -18.85
C THR A 211 -29.70 -13.77 -17.51
N ALA A 212 -30.74 -13.64 -16.67
CA ALA A 212 -30.78 -14.37 -15.40
C ALA A 212 -30.84 -15.89 -15.64
N GLU A 213 -31.53 -16.31 -16.71
CA GLU A 213 -31.68 -17.70 -17.12
C GLU A 213 -30.35 -18.31 -17.57
N ASP A 214 -29.53 -17.57 -18.32
CA ASP A 214 -28.19 -18.02 -18.72
C ASP A 214 -27.31 -18.29 -17.49
N ILE A 215 -27.30 -17.36 -16.53
CA ILE A 215 -26.49 -17.47 -15.32
C ILE A 215 -27.02 -18.58 -14.41
N ALA A 216 -28.35 -18.70 -14.25
CA ALA A 216 -28.94 -19.78 -13.45
C ALA A 216 -28.61 -21.16 -14.02
N ALA A 217 -28.61 -21.30 -15.36
CA ALA A 217 -28.23 -22.53 -16.03
C ALA A 217 -26.75 -22.90 -15.84
N ASP A 218 -25.85 -21.91 -15.83
CA ASP A 218 -24.41 -22.11 -15.64
C ASP A 218 -24.01 -22.34 -14.17
N SER A 219 -24.53 -21.51 -13.26
CA SER A 219 -24.22 -21.54 -11.82
C SER A 219 -24.98 -22.59 -11.01
N GLY A 220 -26.16 -23.01 -11.49
CA GLY A 220 -27.12 -23.78 -10.71
C GLY A 220 -27.87 -22.99 -9.63
N ALA A 221 -27.73 -21.66 -9.58
CA ALA A 221 -28.45 -20.79 -8.66
C ALA A 221 -29.93 -20.61 -9.08
N ASP A 222 -30.77 -20.19 -8.13
CA ASP A 222 -32.17 -19.88 -8.40
C ASP A 222 -32.29 -18.62 -9.29
N VAL A 223 -33.14 -18.68 -10.32
CA VAL A 223 -33.26 -17.61 -11.32
C VAL A 223 -33.76 -16.29 -10.73
N GLU A 224 -34.61 -16.33 -9.70
CA GLU A 224 -35.10 -15.11 -9.03
C GLU A 224 -33.99 -14.48 -8.18
N VAL A 225 -33.17 -15.30 -7.53
CA VAL A 225 -31.98 -14.85 -6.79
C VAL A 225 -30.97 -14.19 -7.73
N VAL A 226 -30.68 -14.84 -8.87
CA VAL A 226 -29.81 -14.27 -9.91
C VAL A 226 -30.36 -12.94 -10.42
N ARG A 227 -31.67 -12.85 -10.68
CA ARG A 227 -32.32 -11.62 -11.13
C ARG A 227 -32.20 -10.51 -10.10
N ALA A 228 -32.44 -10.81 -8.82
CA ALA A 228 -32.29 -9.84 -7.73
C ALA A 228 -30.86 -9.30 -7.62
N VAL A 229 -29.85 -10.15 -7.82
CA VAL A 229 -28.45 -9.71 -7.93
C VAL A 229 -28.30 -8.77 -9.12
N LEU A 230 -28.63 -9.20 -10.35
CA LEU A 230 -28.43 -8.37 -11.56
C LEU A 230 -29.12 -7.00 -11.45
N GLU A 231 -30.36 -6.96 -10.94
CA GLU A 231 -31.11 -5.72 -10.75
C GLU A 231 -30.45 -4.77 -9.75
N SER A 232 -29.89 -5.28 -8.66
CA SER A 232 -29.20 -4.47 -7.64
C SER A 232 -27.96 -3.75 -8.15
N TYR A 233 -27.39 -4.22 -9.26
CA TYR A 233 -26.19 -3.66 -9.90
C TYR A 233 -26.49 -2.99 -11.25
N SER A 234 -27.76 -2.78 -11.60
CA SER A 234 -28.17 -2.27 -12.91
C SER A 234 -28.66 -0.83 -12.91
N GLN A 235 -28.38 -0.13 -14.00
CA GLN A 235 -29.03 1.11 -14.39
C GLN A 235 -30.00 0.85 -15.54
N THR A 236 -31.07 1.63 -15.62
CA THR A 236 -32.08 1.55 -16.68
C THR A 236 -32.09 2.81 -17.53
N PHE A 237 -32.59 2.69 -18.76
CA PHE A 237 -32.86 3.82 -19.64
C PHE A 237 -33.90 4.76 -19.01
N ASP A 238 -33.61 6.05 -19.03
CA ASP A 238 -34.50 7.09 -18.51
C ASP A 238 -34.24 8.41 -19.24
N ASP A 239 -35.18 8.75 -20.12
CA ASP A 239 -35.18 9.92 -20.98
C ASP A 239 -35.63 11.22 -20.28
N SER A 240 -36.05 11.14 -19.02
CA SER A 240 -36.35 12.33 -18.21
C SER A 240 -35.08 13.14 -17.88
N ILE A 241 -33.91 12.50 -17.90
CA ILE A 241 -32.61 13.12 -17.66
C ILE A 241 -31.84 13.24 -18.98
N LEU A 242 -31.57 14.48 -19.40
CA LEU A 242 -30.84 14.77 -20.62
C LEU A 242 -29.47 14.05 -20.66
N PRO A 243 -29.08 13.43 -21.79
CA PRO A 243 -27.77 12.76 -21.95
C PRO A 243 -26.57 13.63 -21.56
N ALA A 244 -26.59 14.92 -21.91
CA ALA A 244 -25.53 15.85 -21.54
C ALA A 244 -25.45 16.09 -20.03
N ARG A 245 -26.58 16.05 -19.32
CA ARG A 245 -26.64 16.20 -17.86
C ARG A 245 -26.05 14.97 -17.18
N ARG A 246 -26.38 13.75 -17.64
CA ARG A 246 -25.79 12.50 -17.12
C ARG A 246 -24.25 12.51 -17.24
N VAL A 247 -23.72 12.89 -18.39
CA VAL A 247 -22.27 13.00 -18.61
C VAL A 247 -21.65 14.10 -17.74
N TYR A 248 -22.31 15.25 -17.62
CA TYR A 248 -21.84 16.33 -16.75
C TYR A 248 -21.79 15.87 -15.28
N ASP A 249 -22.86 15.24 -14.78
CA ASP A 249 -22.93 14.76 -13.40
C ASP A 249 -21.89 13.66 -13.14
N LEU A 250 -21.66 12.75 -14.10
CA LEU A 250 -20.58 11.74 -14.05
C LEU A 250 -19.21 12.38 -13.85
N LEU A 251 -18.88 13.39 -14.65
CA LEU A 251 -17.55 14.02 -14.66
C LEU A 251 -17.32 15.01 -13.52
N THR A 252 -18.38 15.43 -12.82
CA THR A 252 -18.30 16.56 -11.89
C THR A 252 -18.84 16.27 -10.49
N SER A 253 -19.67 15.23 -10.31
CA SER A 253 -20.40 15.02 -9.06
C SER A 253 -20.45 13.54 -8.64
N SER A 254 -21.00 12.63 -9.42
CA SER A 254 -21.23 11.26 -8.98
C SER A 254 -21.00 10.28 -10.12
N ASN A 255 -20.20 9.26 -9.85
CA ASN A 255 -20.08 8.13 -10.75
C ASN A 255 -20.99 6.98 -10.30
N PRO A 256 -22.17 6.79 -10.94
CA PRO A 256 -23.08 5.69 -10.59
C PRO A 256 -22.49 4.31 -10.94
N PHE A 257 -21.60 4.22 -11.92
CA PHE A 257 -20.99 2.95 -12.36
C PHE A 257 -20.09 2.31 -11.30
N LEU A 258 -19.68 3.06 -10.26
CA LEU A 258 -18.98 2.51 -9.09
C LEU A 258 -19.86 1.64 -8.19
N ILE A 259 -21.19 1.63 -8.40
CA ILE A 259 -22.15 0.84 -7.62
C ILE A 259 -22.97 -0.04 -8.56
N THR A 260 -23.41 0.52 -9.69
CA THR A 260 -24.26 -0.16 -10.66
C THR A 260 -23.54 -0.25 -12.02
N PRO A 261 -22.61 -1.20 -12.18
CA PRO A 261 -21.81 -1.35 -13.40
C PRO A 261 -22.54 -2.10 -14.53
N LEU A 262 -23.83 -2.40 -14.38
CA LEU A 262 -24.64 -3.02 -15.43
C LEU A 262 -25.63 -2.03 -16.03
N VAL A 263 -26.03 -2.30 -17.27
CA VAL A 263 -27.16 -1.65 -17.93
C VAL A 263 -28.21 -2.69 -18.25
N SER A 264 -29.45 -2.43 -17.86
CA SER A 264 -30.62 -3.23 -18.20
C SER A 264 -31.50 -2.51 -19.22
N ASP A 265 -32.06 -3.26 -20.17
CA ASP A 265 -33.10 -2.77 -21.07
C ASP A 265 -34.53 -2.91 -20.52
N GLY A 266 -34.68 -3.46 -19.30
CA GLY A 266 -35.98 -3.71 -18.67
C GLY A 266 -36.72 -4.95 -19.19
N ALA A 267 -36.14 -5.68 -20.15
CA ALA A 267 -36.71 -6.91 -20.73
C ALA A 267 -35.93 -8.17 -20.29
N GLY A 268 -35.16 -8.08 -19.20
CA GLY A 268 -34.34 -9.18 -18.68
C GLY A 268 -32.96 -9.31 -19.35
N ASN A 269 -32.56 -8.35 -20.17
CA ASN A 269 -31.23 -8.33 -20.78
C ASN A 269 -30.32 -7.35 -20.06
N TYR A 270 -29.09 -7.80 -19.79
CA TYR A 270 -28.09 -7.03 -19.07
C TYR A 270 -26.78 -6.98 -19.86
N VAL A 271 -26.11 -5.83 -19.86
CA VAL A 271 -24.73 -5.70 -20.37
C VAL A 271 -23.86 -5.03 -19.31
N GLU A 272 -22.66 -5.54 -19.11
CA GLU A 272 -21.69 -4.97 -18.18
C GLU A 272 -21.00 -3.75 -18.82
N THR A 273 -20.64 -2.74 -18.04
CA THR A 273 -19.92 -1.55 -18.56
C THR A 273 -18.42 -1.66 -18.39
N THR A 274 -17.96 -1.95 -17.17
CA THR A 274 -16.54 -1.78 -16.80
C THR A 274 -16.12 -2.83 -15.78
N THR A 275 -16.67 -2.80 -14.57
CA THR A 275 -16.34 -3.74 -13.49
C THR A 275 -17.43 -4.80 -13.30
N GLY A 276 -17.02 -6.00 -12.91
CA GLY A 276 -17.93 -7.07 -12.49
C GLY A 276 -18.85 -6.70 -11.33
N VAL A 277 -19.95 -7.44 -11.25
CA VAL A 277 -20.93 -7.38 -10.16
C VAL A 277 -20.26 -7.55 -8.79
N GLY A 278 -20.61 -6.70 -7.84
CA GLY A 278 -20.12 -6.76 -6.46
C GLY A 278 -18.73 -6.16 -6.22
N LEU A 279 -17.90 -6.00 -7.27
CA LEU A 279 -16.55 -5.44 -7.13
C LEU A 279 -16.62 -4.01 -6.55
N ASP A 280 -15.92 -3.79 -5.44
CA ASP A 280 -15.73 -2.49 -4.75
C ASP A 280 -17.03 -1.79 -4.29
N SER A 281 -18.18 -2.46 -4.41
CA SER A 281 -19.53 -1.88 -4.28
C SER A 281 -20.45 -2.67 -3.36
N LEU A 282 -20.20 -3.96 -3.14
CA LEU A 282 -21.07 -4.84 -2.33
C LEU A 282 -21.37 -4.27 -0.95
N ARG A 283 -20.35 -3.85 -0.20
CA ARG A 283 -20.55 -3.26 1.13
C ARG A 283 -21.52 -2.09 1.10
N ARG A 284 -21.44 -1.23 0.09
CA ARG A 284 -22.32 -0.05 -0.02
C ARG A 284 -23.76 -0.45 -0.27
N ILE A 285 -24.00 -1.47 -1.09
CA ILE A 285 -25.34 -1.99 -1.36
C ILE A 285 -25.94 -2.57 -0.07
N VAL A 286 -25.17 -3.41 0.63
CA VAL A 286 -25.60 -3.98 1.92
C VAL A 286 -25.86 -2.88 2.95
N GLU A 287 -24.93 -1.94 3.13
CA GLU A 287 -25.09 -0.85 4.11
C GLU A 287 -26.25 0.08 3.77
N THR A 288 -26.53 0.31 2.48
CA THR A 288 -27.67 1.13 2.04
C THR A 288 -28.99 0.42 2.32
N ALA A 289 -29.07 -0.89 2.05
CA ALA A 289 -30.28 -1.68 2.33
C ALA A 289 -30.56 -1.79 3.84
N LEU A 290 -29.51 -1.79 4.66
CA LEU A 290 -29.63 -1.81 6.12
C LEU A 290 -29.83 -0.42 6.73
N ALA A 291 -29.59 0.66 6.00
CA ALA A 291 -29.66 2.02 6.54
C ALA A 291 -31.05 2.33 7.12
N GLY A 292 -31.08 2.86 8.35
CA GLY A 292 -32.34 3.18 9.04
C GLY A 292 -33.02 2.00 9.74
N THR A 293 -32.49 0.77 9.59
CA THR A 293 -32.97 -0.41 10.32
C THR A 293 -32.32 -0.53 11.71
N LYS A 294 -32.96 -1.29 12.62
CA LYS A 294 -32.34 -1.61 13.93
C LYS A 294 -31.18 -2.60 13.77
N GLN A 295 -31.20 -3.39 12.70
CA GLN A 295 -30.24 -4.42 12.36
C GLN A 295 -28.88 -3.84 11.95
N PHE A 296 -28.84 -2.62 11.40
CA PHE A 296 -27.60 -1.92 11.07
C PHE A 296 -26.63 -1.83 12.25
N HIS A 297 -27.14 -1.55 13.46
CA HIS A 297 -26.31 -1.46 14.65
C HIS A 297 -25.65 -2.80 15.00
N ASN A 298 -26.37 -3.92 14.82
CA ASN A 298 -25.83 -5.26 15.04
C ASN A 298 -24.76 -5.60 14.01
N TYR A 299 -25.00 -5.32 12.72
CA TYR A 299 -24.00 -5.47 11.66
C TYR A 299 -22.74 -4.65 11.97
N ASP A 300 -22.91 -3.37 12.33
CA ASP A 300 -21.80 -2.47 12.61
C ASP A 300 -20.93 -2.96 13.78
N LYS A 301 -21.57 -3.23 14.94
CA LYS A 301 -20.85 -3.55 16.18
C LYS A 301 -20.36 -4.98 16.27
N LYS A 302 -21.10 -5.95 15.74
CA LYS A 302 -20.76 -7.38 15.91
C LYS A 302 -19.99 -7.97 14.74
N VAL A 303 -20.04 -7.33 13.58
CA VAL A 303 -19.40 -7.86 12.37
C VAL A 303 -18.41 -6.86 11.80
N ARG A 304 -18.86 -5.68 11.35
CA ARG A 304 -17.99 -4.74 10.63
C ARG A 304 -16.78 -4.32 11.46
N GLN A 305 -17.00 -3.86 12.71
CA GLN A 305 -15.93 -3.45 13.62
C GLN A 305 -15.00 -4.64 13.96
N VAL A 306 -15.59 -5.75 14.45
CA VAL A 306 -14.86 -6.95 14.89
C VAL A 306 -14.02 -7.57 13.77
N VAL A 307 -14.57 -7.71 12.56
CA VAL A 307 -13.86 -8.29 11.42
C VAL A 307 -12.74 -7.35 10.96
N SER A 308 -12.98 -6.04 10.92
CA SER A 308 -11.94 -5.06 10.54
C SER A 308 -10.75 -5.11 11.51
N GLU A 309 -11.01 -5.12 12.82
CA GLU A 309 -9.98 -5.23 13.86
C GLU A 309 -9.19 -6.55 13.77
N ARG A 310 -9.91 -7.66 13.56
CA ARG A 310 -9.28 -8.98 13.36
C ARG A 310 -8.40 -9.02 12.12
N LEU A 311 -8.87 -8.46 11.00
CA LEU A 311 -8.09 -8.42 9.76
C LEU A 311 -6.79 -7.62 9.99
N ALA A 312 -6.86 -6.42 10.55
CA ALA A 312 -5.69 -5.59 10.84
C ALA A 312 -4.67 -6.30 11.73
N THR A 313 -5.16 -6.88 12.84
CA THR A 313 -4.30 -7.58 13.80
C THR A 313 -3.68 -8.84 13.21
N SER A 314 -4.42 -9.59 12.38
CA SER A 314 -3.88 -10.77 11.67
C SER A 314 -2.81 -10.39 10.65
N SER A 315 -3.01 -9.32 9.87
CA SER A 315 -2.01 -8.83 8.92
C SER A 315 -0.73 -8.36 9.63
N LEU A 316 -0.87 -7.64 10.74
CA LEU A 316 0.26 -7.18 11.55
C LEU A 316 0.98 -8.33 12.26
N GLU A 317 0.26 -9.33 12.76
CA GLU A 317 0.86 -10.54 13.32
C GLU A 317 1.74 -11.25 12.29
N LYS A 318 1.29 -11.38 11.04
CA LYS A 318 2.10 -11.94 9.94
C LYS A 318 3.34 -11.08 9.67
N LEU A 319 3.19 -9.75 9.57
CA LEU A 319 4.28 -8.82 9.29
C LEU A 319 5.35 -8.81 10.38
N LEU A 320 4.91 -8.85 11.63
CA LEU A 320 5.76 -8.74 12.81
C LEU A 320 6.27 -10.10 13.30
N ARG A 321 5.67 -11.19 12.83
CA ARG A 321 5.91 -12.57 13.27
C ARG A 321 5.73 -12.74 14.78
N THR A 322 4.83 -11.95 15.36
CA THR A 322 4.58 -11.87 16.79
C THR A 322 3.09 -11.60 17.02
N PRO A 323 2.39 -12.37 17.86
CA PRO A 323 0.99 -12.13 18.16
C PRO A 323 0.82 -10.79 18.89
N PRO A 324 -0.36 -10.15 18.81
CA PRO A 324 -0.64 -8.95 19.57
C PRO A 324 -0.49 -9.23 21.07
N ARG A 325 0.13 -8.30 21.80
CA ARG A 325 0.14 -8.34 23.26
C ARG A 325 -1.28 -8.12 23.80
N PHE A 326 -2.03 -7.25 23.15
CA PHE A 326 -3.46 -7.03 23.35
C PHE A 326 -4.15 -6.82 21.99
N ALA A 327 -5.33 -7.42 21.83
CA ALA A 327 -6.23 -7.20 20.69
C ALA A 327 -7.62 -6.91 21.26
N GLY A 328 -8.11 -5.67 21.07
CA GLY A 328 -9.30 -5.14 21.75
C GLY A 328 -9.11 -5.09 23.27
N PHE A 329 -8.67 -3.95 23.81
CA PHE A 329 -8.45 -3.78 25.25
C PHE A 329 -8.86 -2.41 25.76
N THR A 330 -9.14 -2.33 27.05
CA THR A 330 -9.50 -1.07 27.72
C THR A 330 -8.35 -0.61 28.61
N TYR A 331 -8.03 0.68 28.55
CA TYR A 331 -7.00 1.31 29.36
C TYR A 331 -7.41 2.69 29.86
N TYR A 332 -6.69 3.21 30.86
CA TYR A 332 -6.88 4.57 31.34
C TYR A 332 -6.12 5.56 30.46
N ALA A 333 -6.87 6.45 29.81
CA ALA A 333 -6.36 7.62 29.13
C ALA A 333 -6.48 8.87 30.00
N PRO A 334 -5.58 9.86 29.83
CA PRO A 334 -5.64 11.09 30.60
C PRO A 334 -6.90 11.90 30.21
N ASN A 335 -7.42 12.67 31.18
CA ASN A 335 -8.59 13.51 30.98
C ASN A 335 -8.29 14.70 30.05
N ASP A 336 -7.06 15.19 30.11
CA ASP A 336 -6.52 16.32 29.34
C ASP A 336 -4.99 16.17 29.15
N ASN A 337 -4.35 17.12 28.48
CA ASN A 337 -2.90 17.07 28.25
C ASN A 337 -2.07 17.28 29.54
N GLU A 338 -2.62 17.94 30.57
CA GLU A 338 -1.91 18.25 31.81
C GLU A 338 -1.84 17.03 32.74
N THR A 339 -2.86 16.17 32.69
CA THR A 339 -2.98 14.93 33.46
C THR A 339 -2.18 13.77 32.89
N HIS A 340 -1.54 13.96 31.73
CA HIS A 340 -0.82 12.89 31.03
C HIS A 340 0.31 12.28 31.86
N THR A 341 1.13 13.10 32.51
CA THR A 341 2.25 12.65 33.37
C THR A 341 1.79 12.09 34.71
N LEU A 342 0.55 12.38 35.12
CA LEU A 342 -0.03 11.95 36.39
C LEU A 342 -0.52 10.49 36.35
N LEU A 343 -0.67 9.91 35.16
CA LEU A 343 -0.97 8.47 34.96
C LEU A 343 0.30 7.61 34.99
N SER A 344 1.26 7.94 35.86
CA SER A 344 2.46 7.13 36.10
C SER A 344 2.14 5.86 36.90
N ARG A 345 3.13 4.98 37.06
CA ARG A 345 3.05 3.76 37.89
C ARG A 345 2.63 4.02 39.35
N ASP A 346 2.87 5.22 39.85
CA ASP A 346 2.56 5.59 41.24
C ASP A 346 1.20 6.30 41.37
N CYS A 347 0.39 6.32 40.30
CA CYS A 347 -0.92 6.98 40.31
C CYS A 347 -1.88 6.32 41.32
N VAL A 348 -2.31 7.11 42.31
CA VAL A 348 -3.19 6.64 43.40
C VAL A 348 -4.68 6.71 43.03
N SER A 349 -5.06 7.61 42.11
CA SER A 349 -6.46 7.93 41.83
C SER A 349 -6.78 7.96 40.32
N LEU A 350 -6.71 6.78 39.68
CA LEU A 350 -6.91 6.62 38.23
C LEU A 350 -8.19 7.27 37.70
N LYS A 351 -9.32 7.11 38.39
CA LYS A 351 -10.63 7.64 37.97
C LYS A 351 -10.74 9.16 38.02
N THR A 352 -9.87 9.83 38.79
CA THR A 352 -9.84 11.29 38.89
C THR A 352 -8.94 11.89 37.82
N VAL A 353 -7.85 11.21 37.51
CA VAL A 353 -6.81 11.68 36.59
C VAL A 353 -7.09 11.28 35.14
N GLY A 354 -7.80 10.17 34.94
CA GLY A 354 -8.11 9.63 33.62
C GLY A 354 -9.49 9.01 33.51
N LYS A 355 -9.78 8.55 32.29
CA LYS A 355 -11.00 7.86 31.89
C LYS A 355 -10.66 6.58 31.13
N GLN A 356 -11.53 5.59 31.22
CA GLN A 356 -11.40 4.36 30.46
C GLN A 356 -11.70 4.63 28.98
N VAL A 357 -10.84 4.10 28.11
CA VAL A 357 -10.97 4.16 26.65
C VAL A 357 -10.57 2.81 26.06
N GLU A 358 -11.11 2.51 24.89
CA GLU A 358 -10.77 1.32 24.12
C GLU A 358 -9.52 1.58 23.24
N GLY A 359 -8.73 0.53 23.01
CA GLY A 359 -7.67 0.46 22.02
C GLY A 359 -7.76 -0.86 21.25
N ASP A 360 -7.52 -0.80 19.94
CA ASP A 360 -7.80 -1.93 19.04
C ASP A 360 -6.67 -2.96 19.02
N GLY A 361 -5.41 -2.52 19.15
CA GLY A 361 -4.29 -3.44 19.28
C GLY A 361 -3.00 -2.81 19.82
N LEU A 362 -2.19 -3.64 20.48
CA LEU A 362 -0.83 -3.31 20.90
C LEU A 362 0.09 -4.51 20.63
N PHE A 363 1.11 -4.30 19.80
CA PHE A 363 2.17 -5.29 19.55
C PHE A 363 3.46 -4.88 20.28
N ILE A 364 4.20 -5.86 20.78
CA ILE A 364 5.52 -5.68 21.36
C ILE A 364 6.48 -6.63 20.65
N VAL A 365 7.47 -6.10 19.94
CA VAL A 365 8.49 -6.86 19.22
C VAL A 365 9.86 -6.37 19.68
N GLY A 366 10.50 -7.14 20.56
CA GLY A 366 11.72 -6.69 21.23
C GLY A 366 11.46 -5.45 22.08
N ASP A 367 12.17 -4.37 21.79
CA ASP A 367 12.02 -3.06 22.44
C ASP A 367 11.19 -2.07 21.62
N VAL A 368 10.38 -2.57 20.68
CA VAL A 368 9.48 -1.77 19.84
C VAL A 368 8.02 -2.05 20.23
N ALA A 369 7.24 -0.99 20.44
CA ALA A 369 5.79 -1.07 20.57
C ALA A 369 5.11 -0.55 19.31
N ILE A 370 4.08 -1.24 18.83
CA ILE A 370 3.24 -0.79 17.71
C ILE A 370 1.79 -0.68 18.19
N CYS A 371 1.32 0.55 18.30
CA CYS A 371 -0.05 0.93 18.62
C CYS A 371 -0.91 0.80 17.36
N VAL A 372 -2.06 0.14 17.46
CA VAL A 372 -2.95 -0.12 16.31
C VAL A 372 -4.32 0.45 16.60
N GLU A 373 -4.84 1.20 15.65
CA GLU A 373 -6.22 1.68 15.61
C GLU A 373 -6.85 1.31 14.27
N VAL A 374 -8.11 0.92 14.27
CA VAL A 374 -8.85 0.44 13.10
C VAL A 374 -10.14 1.22 12.95
N LYS A 375 -10.39 1.75 11.75
CA LYS A 375 -11.64 2.44 11.43
C LYS A 375 -12.40 1.68 10.35
N GLY A 376 -13.44 0.96 10.80
CA GLY A 376 -14.36 0.23 9.94
C GLY A 376 -15.47 1.08 9.30
N LYS A 377 -15.58 2.38 9.65
CA LYS A 377 -16.65 3.24 9.14
C LYS A 377 -16.37 3.67 7.70
N SER A 378 -17.29 3.38 6.81
CA SER A 378 -17.25 3.83 5.41
C SER A 378 -17.26 5.37 5.32
N MET A 379 -16.46 5.93 4.42
CA MET A 379 -16.51 7.34 4.04
C MET A 379 -17.87 7.63 3.37
N ALA A 380 -18.53 8.73 3.74
CA ALA A 380 -19.87 9.00 3.22
C ALA A 380 -19.87 9.28 1.70
N LEU A 381 -20.89 8.79 0.99
CA LEU A 381 -21.09 9.05 -0.46
C LEU A 381 -21.10 10.55 -0.83
N ALA A 382 -21.47 11.43 0.10
CA ALA A 382 -21.45 12.88 -0.11
C ALA A 382 -20.03 13.47 -0.19
N ALA A 383 -19.06 12.83 0.45
CA ALA A 383 -17.65 13.19 0.40
C ALA A 383 -17.07 13.07 -1.03
N ARG A 384 -17.61 12.15 -1.84
CA ARG A 384 -17.21 11.93 -3.23
C ARG A 384 -17.92 12.85 -4.23
N ARG A 385 -18.89 13.66 -3.77
CA ARG A 385 -19.80 14.50 -4.59
C ARG A 385 -19.30 15.91 -4.93
N GLY A 386 -18.00 16.18 -4.81
CA GLY A 386 -17.48 17.53 -5.07
C GLY A 386 -17.52 18.48 -3.86
N ASP A 387 -18.21 18.11 -2.78
CA ASP A 387 -18.27 18.92 -1.56
C ASP A 387 -17.00 18.72 -0.71
N VAL A 388 -15.99 19.52 -1.05
CA VAL A 388 -14.66 19.53 -0.39
C VAL A 388 -14.79 19.66 1.13
N LYS A 389 -15.69 20.55 1.61
CA LYS A 389 -15.86 20.80 3.05
C LYS A 389 -16.43 19.58 3.76
N ARG A 390 -17.41 18.92 3.17
CA ARG A 390 -18.02 17.73 3.76
C ARG A 390 -17.10 16.51 3.70
N LEU A 391 -16.42 16.30 2.57
CA LEU A 391 -15.36 15.29 2.44
C LEU A 391 -14.34 15.44 3.57
N TRP A 392 -13.94 16.67 3.84
CA TRP A 392 -12.96 16.94 4.87
C TRP A 392 -13.48 16.79 6.28
N SER A 393 -14.72 17.20 6.55
CA SER A 393 -15.36 16.96 7.84
C SER A 393 -15.41 15.47 8.16
N ASP A 394 -15.76 14.63 7.17
CA ASP A 394 -15.86 13.19 7.34
C ASP A 394 -14.48 12.52 7.50
N LEU A 395 -13.47 12.96 6.75
CA LEU A 395 -12.08 12.51 6.89
C LEU A 395 -11.50 12.89 8.26
N LYS A 396 -11.74 14.13 8.71
CA LYS A 396 -11.32 14.60 10.03
C LYS A 396 -11.98 13.83 11.16
N ALA A 397 -13.27 13.53 11.04
CA ALA A 397 -13.99 12.71 12.02
C ALA A 397 -13.53 11.25 12.02
N THR A 398 -13.12 10.69 10.88
CA THR A 398 -12.76 9.27 10.79
C THR A 398 -11.27 9.05 11.04
N ILE A 399 -10.41 9.62 10.18
CA ILE A 399 -8.95 9.47 10.26
C ILE A 399 -8.39 10.27 11.43
N GLY A 400 -8.83 11.52 11.58
CA GLY A 400 -8.32 12.41 12.63
C GLY A 400 -8.54 11.86 14.04
N ASP A 401 -9.70 11.27 14.31
CA ASP A 401 -9.98 10.67 15.62
C ASP A 401 -9.16 9.40 15.86
N GLY A 402 -9.02 8.54 14.85
CA GLY A 402 -8.13 7.38 14.95
C GLY A 402 -6.67 7.77 15.22
N CYS A 403 -6.19 8.82 14.54
CA CYS A 403 -4.84 9.32 14.75
C CYS A 403 -4.64 9.90 16.15
N LYS A 404 -5.64 10.60 16.72
CA LYS A 404 -5.58 11.09 18.11
C LYS A 404 -5.55 9.93 19.10
N GLN A 405 -6.33 8.87 18.87
CA GLN A 405 -6.35 7.69 19.74
C GLN A 405 -4.98 6.98 19.75
N ALA A 406 -4.41 6.74 18.57
CA ALA A 406 -3.10 6.12 18.44
C ALA A 406 -1.98 6.99 19.06
N ALA A 407 -1.98 8.30 18.76
CA ALA A 407 -1.00 9.24 19.31
C ALA A 407 -1.08 9.33 20.84
N ARG A 408 -2.29 9.26 21.42
CA ARG A 408 -2.50 9.24 22.88
C ARG A 408 -1.90 7.98 23.52
N LEU A 409 -2.14 6.81 22.92
CA LEU A 409 -1.56 5.56 23.43
C LEU A 409 -0.02 5.62 23.33
N GLN A 410 0.51 6.08 22.20
CA GLN A 410 1.94 6.26 22.02
C GLN A 410 2.55 7.19 23.06
N ALA A 411 1.92 8.35 23.31
CA ALA A 411 2.40 9.32 24.29
C ALA A 411 2.47 8.73 25.71
N LEU A 412 1.47 7.92 26.13
CA LEU A 412 1.47 7.24 27.43
C LEU A 412 2.69 6.32 27.59
N ILE A 413 2.99 5.52 26.58
CA ILE A 413 4.14 4.60 26.58
C ILE A 413 5.45 5.39 26.67
N GLU A 414 5.60 6.43 25.85
CA GLU A 414 6.83 7.25 25.82
C GLU A 414 7.05 8.04 27.12
N THR A 415 5.99 8.58 27.71
CA THR A 415 6.09 9.49 28.86
C THR A 415 6.14 8.74 30.19
N ASN A 416 5.30 7.72 30.34
CA ASN A 416 5.08 7.04 31.62
C ASN A 416 5.74 5.67 31.68
N ALA A 417 6.37 5.20 30.59
CA ALA A 417 6.98 3.88 30.49
C ALA A 417 5.99 2.74 30.77
N GLY A 418 4.71 2.94 30.47
CA GLY A 418 3.64 1.99 30.74
C GLY A 418 2.26 2.64 30.74
N LEU A 419 1.23 1.85 31.04
CA LEU A 419 -0.15 2.31 31.11
C LEU A 419 -0.98 1.44 32.07
N TRP A 420 -2.07 2.00 32.59
CA TRP A 420 -3.01 1.29 33.45
C TRP A 420 -4.13 0.64 32.64
N LEU A 421 -4.35 -0.65 32.87
CA LEU A 421 -5.46 -1.42 32.29
C LEU A 421 -6.76 -1.17 33.08
N GLU A 422 -7.91 -1.56 32.50
CA GLU A 422 -9.22 -1.34 33.13
C GLU A 422 -9.39 -1.98 34.52
N ASP A 423 -8.70 -3.08 34.77
CA ASP A 423 -8.69 -3.81 36.04
C ASP A 423 -7.79 -3.14 37.10
N GLY A 424 -7.12 -2.05 36.75
CA GLY A 424 -6.17 -1.36 37.61
C GLY A 424 -4.79 -2.01 37.64
N THR A 425 -4.46 -2.89 36.70
CA THR A 425 -3.10 -3.45 36.55
C THR A 425 -2.19 -2.48 35.80
N TRP A 426 -0.97 -2.27 36.31
CA TRP A 426 0.08 -1.51 35.60
C TRP A 426 0.78 -2.40 34.57
N LEU A 427 0.67 -2.04 33.29
CA LEU A 427 1.46 -2.63 32.23
C LEU A 427 2.80 -1.91 32.13
N ASP A 428 3.86 -2.56 32.59
CA ASP A 428 5.23 -2.04 32.51
C ASP A 428 5.78 -2.17 31.07
N LEU A 429 6.13 -1.03 30.48
CA LEU A 429 6.70 -0.90 29.14
C LEU A 429 8.05 -0.16 29.19
N SER A 430 8.72 -0.18 30.35
CA SER A 430 10.00 0.51 30.56
C SER A 430 11.17 -0.02 29.73
N ASP A 431 11.03 -1.19 29.11
CA ASP A 431 12.00 -1.72 28.16
C ASP A 431 11.79 -1.24 26.72
N ILE A 432 10.65 -0.60 26.42
CA ILE A 432 10.35 -0.06 25.09
C ILE A 432 11.21 1.19 24.81
N ARG A 433 11.76 1.26 23.59
CA ARG A 433 12.64 2.35 23.13
C ARG A 433 12.18 2.98 21.83
N GLU A 434 11.22 2.38 21.16
CA GLU A 434 10.62 2.92 19.95
C GLU A 434 9.14 2.58 19.93
N VAL A 435 8.31 3.60 19.68
CA VAL A 435 6.85 3.43 19.58
C VAL A 435 6.41 3.90 18.19
N ARG A 436 5.63 3.06 17.52
CA ARG A 436 5.03 3.35 16.21
C ARG A 436 3.53 3.20 16.30
N SER A 437 2.82 3.88 15.42
CA SER A 437 1.37 3.86 15.37
C SER A 437 0.88 3.56 13.96
N VAL A 438 -0.10 2.67 13.85
CA VAL A 438 -0.76 2.27 12.60
C VAL A 438 -2.25 2.54 12.72
N VAL A 439 -2.81 3.26 11.76
CA VAL A 439 -4.26 3.47 11.62
C VAL A 439 -4.72 2.79 10.34
N ALA A 440 -5.41 1.66 10.48
CA ALA A 440 -5.92 0.88 9.36
C ALA A 440 -7.39 1.21 9.06
N LEU A 441 -7.73 1.39 7.79
CA LEU A 441 -9.07 1.77 7.34
C LEU A 441 -9.71 0.66 6.53
N LEU A 442 -11.00 0.37 6.76
CA LEU A 442 -11.72 -0.60 5.93
C LEU A 442 -11.95 -0.10 4.50
N ASP A 443 -12.09 1.22 4.34
CA ASP A 443 -12.13 1.87 3.02
C ASP A 443 -10.74 2.16 2.49
N ASP A 444 -10.61 2.06 1.17
CA ASP A 444 -9.50 2.66 0.45
C ASP A 444 -9.63 4.20 0.44
N ILE A 445 -8.49 4.85 0.71
CA ILE A 445 -8.33 6.30 0.75
C ILE A 445 -7.42 6.83 -0.37
N GLY A 446 -6.83 5.95 -1.19
CA GLY A 446 -5.99 6.26 -2.33
C GLY A 446 -4.97 7.36 -2.04
N PRO A 447 -4.95 8.47 -2.81
CA PRO A 447 -3.92 9.51 -2.68
C PRO A 447 -4.00 10.29 -1.35
N LEU A 448 -5.09 10.14 -0.59
CA LEU A 448 -5.19 10.71 0.75
C LEU A 448 -4.28 9.96 1.73
N GLY A 449 -4.03 8.66 1.56
CA GLY A 449 -3.14 7.91 2.45
C GLY A 449 -1.67 8.29 2.27
N THR A 450 -1.28 8.63 1.04
CA THR A 450 0.11 8.90 0.68
C THR A 450 0.57 10.30 1.11
N SER A 451 -0.37 11.26 1.17
CA SER A 451 -0.12 12.70 1.40
C SER A 451 0.01 13.12 2.87
N LEU A 452 0.60 12.26 3.73
CA LEU A 452 0.76 12.50 5.17
C LEU A 452 1.41 13.85 5.51
N GLY A 453 2.33 14.36 4.68
CA GLY A 453 2.95 15.67 4.88
C GLY A 453 1.95 16.83 4.78
N ASP A 454 1.11 16.85 3.75
CA ASP A 454 0.09 17.88 3.54
C ASP A 454 -0.96 17.86 4.67
N HIS A 455 -1.26 16.68 5.20
CA HIS A 455 -2.17 16.51 6.32
C HIS A 455 -1.65 17.12 7.63
N ARG A 456 -0.33 17.19 7.82
CA ARG A 456 0.28 17.87 8.97
C ARG A 456 0.15 19.38 8.82
N GLU A 457 0.38 19.91 7.62
CA GLU A 457 0.25 21.36 7.33
C GLU A 457 -1.19 21.84 7.49
N THR A 458 -2.16 20.99 7.17
CA THR A 458 -3.60 21.29 7.27
C THR A 458 -4.20 20.99 8.65
N GLY A 459 -3.42 20.42 9.57
CA GLY A 459 -3.84 20.06 10.93
C GLY A 459 -4.79 18.86 11.01
N LEU A 460 -4.89 18.04 9.94
CA LEU A 460 -5.61 16.77 9.98
C LEU A 460 -4.84 15.73 10.82
N LEU A 461 -3.53 15.67 10.61
CA LEU A 461 -2.63 14.78 11.33
C LEU A 461 -1.85 15.56 12.39
N PRO A 462 -1.52 14.92 13.53
CA PRO A 462 -0.67 15.56 14.52
C PRO A 462 0.73 15.79 13.93
N VAL A 463 1.32 16.95 14.26
CA VAL A 463 2.67 17.32 13.78
C VAL A 463 3.72 16.38 14.33
N GLU A 464 3.54 15.85 15.53
CA GLU A 464 4.40 14.83 16.13
C GLU A 464 3.61 13.52 16.26
N ARG A 465 4.30 12.37 16.31
CA ARG A 465 3.66 11.05 16.47
C ARG A 465 2.62 10.76 15.38
N THR A 466 2.91 11.19 14.15
CA THR A 466 2.04 10.93 13.00
C THR A 466 1.97 9.41 12.76
N PRO A 467 0.78 8.79 12.86
CA PRO A 467 0.66 7.36 12.57
C PRO A 467 0.80 7.12 11.07
N TRP A 468 1.18 5.89 10.71
CA TRP A 468 1.01 5.41 9.35
C TRP A 468 -0.46 5.09 9.10
N VAL A 469 -1.08 5.76 8.13
CA VAL A 469 -2.49 5.58 7.75
C VAL A 469 -2.54 4.80 6.44
N THR A 470 -3.29 3.69 6.42
CA THR A 470 -3.37 2.79 5.26
C THR A 470 -4.72 2.08 5.19
N SER A 471 -5.07 1.51 4.04
CA SER A 471 -6.24 0.64 3.93
C SER A 471 -5.93 -0.78 4.46
N LEU A 472 -6.96 -1.51 4.90
CA LEU A 472 -6.82 -2.93 5.27
C LEU A 472 -6.36 -3.78 4.10
N HIS A 473 -6.74 -3.39 2.88
CA HIS A 473 -6.33 -4.08 1.66
C HIS A 473 -4.81 -3.93 1.44
N ASP A 474 -4.28 -2.72 1.52
CA ASP A 474 -2.84 -2.48 1.36
C ASP A 474 -2.05 -3.14 2.48
N LEU A 475 -2.54 -3.07 3.72
CA LEU A 475 -1.91 -3.71 4.87
C LEU A 475 -1.79 -5.24 4.69
N GLU A 476 -2.86 -5.91 4.24
CA GLU A 476 -2.82 -7.35 3.97
C GLU A 476 -1.93 -7.66 2.75
N THR A 477 -1.95 -6.81 1.72
CA THR A 477 -1.06 -6.96 0.54
C THR A 477 0.41 -6.87 0.96
N ILE A 478 0.76 -5.86 1.76
CA ILE A 478 2.09 -5.68 2.35
C ILE A 478 2.45 -6.89 3.22
N ALA A 479 1.51 -7.43 4.00
CA ALA A 479 1.72 -8.64 4.80
C ALA A 479 2.01 -9.90 3.99
N GLN A 480 1.52 -9.99 2.74
CA GLN A 480 1.84 -11.10 1.85
C GLN A 480 3.24 -10.99 1.24
N VAL A 481 3.75 -9.76 1.04
CA VAL A 481 4.97 -9.49 0.26
C VAL A 481 6.19 -9.24 1.15
N CYS A 482 6.01 -8.54 2.26
CA CYS A 482 7.08 -8.23 3.20
C CYS A 482 7.63 -9.51 3.84
N ASP A 483 8.95 -9.71 3.79
CA ASP A 483 9.54 -10.94 4.31
C ASP A 483 9.93 -10.79 5.79
N ARG A 484 10.40 -9.61 6.20
CA ARG A 484 11.04 -9.43 7.52
C ARG A 484 10.36 -8.35 8.36
N PRO A 485 10.17 -8.56 9.68
CA PRO A 485 9.68 -7.51 10.58
C PRO A 485 10.52 -6.23 10.54
N SER A 486 11.83 -6.35 10.27
CA SER A 486 12.74 -5.22 10.13
C SER A 486 12.50 -4.37 8.87
N GLU A 487 12.03 -4.99 7.78
CA GLU A 487 11.64 -4.28 6.56
C GLU A 487 10.40 -3.43 6.84
N PHE A 488 9.39 -4.02 7.49
CA PHE A 488 8.19 -3.30 7.88
C PHE A 488 8.47 -2.16 8.87
N LEU A 489 9.31 -2.38 9.89
CA LEU A 489 9.70 -1.32 10.82
C LEU A 489 10.44 -0.18 10.10
N LEU A 490 11.31 -0.49 9.14
CA LEU A 490 11.98 0.53 8.32
C LEU A 490 10.98 1.28 7.44
N TYR A 491 9.96 0.60 6.91
CA TYR A 491 8.90 1.24 6.15
C TYR A 491 8.13 2.25 7.00
N LEU A 492 7.68 1.85 8.20
CA LEU A 492 7.02 2.75 9.15
C LEU A 492 7.87 3.97 9.47
N ARG A 493 9.15 3.76 9.82
CA ARG A 493 10.13 4.84 10.07
C ARG A 493 10.24 5.83 8.92
N ARG A 494 10.27 5.35 7.67
CA ARG A 494 10.31 6.21 6.48
C ARG A 494 9.00 7.00 6.34
N ARG A 495 7.85 6.37 6.53
CA ARG A 495 6.55 7.01 6.35
C ARG A 495 6.18 8.00 7.46
N THR A 496 6.60 7.78 8.71
CA THR A 496 6.16 8.60 9.86
C THR A 496 7.17 9.65 10.31
N ASP A 497 8.47 9.35 10.25
CA ASP A 497 9.50 10.14 10.94
C ASP A 497 10.54 10.75 10.00
N SER A 498 10.58 10.32 8.74
CA SER A 498 11.49 10.88 7.75
C SER A 498 10.79 11.93 6.89
N ASP A 499 11.60 12.69 6.16
CA ASP A 499 11.08 13.66 5.20
C ASP A 499 10.42 12.99 3.97
N VAL A 500 10.37 11.66 3.87
CA VAL A 500 9.71 10.94 2.77
C VAL A 500 8.24 11.37 2.63
N ALA A 501 7.50 11.47 3.72
CA ALA A 501 6.10 11.92 3.68
C ALA A 501 5.91 13.36 3.16
N THR A 502 6.97 14.17 3.20
CA THR A 502 6.99 15.54 2.69
C THR A 502 7.36 15.59 1.21
N TYR A 503 8.32 14.77 0.77
CA TYR A 503 8.86 14.83 -0.59
C TYR A 503 8.27 13.82 -1.56
N TYR A 504 7.70 12.71 -1.10
CA TYR A 504 7.14 11.68 -1.98
C TYR A 504 5.62 11.67 -1.91
N LYS A 505 4.98 11.68 -3.08
CA LYS A 505 3.53 11.52 -3.25
C LYS A 505 3.26 10.46 -4.31
N ALA A 506 2.21 9.68 -4.12
CA ALA A 506 1.77 8.65 -5.08
C ALA A 506 0.24 8.62 -5.13
N ALA A 507 -0.31 8.00 -6.17
CA ALA A 507 -1.75 7.76 -6.27
C ALA A 507 -2.22 6.72 -5.23
N ASP A 508 -1.34 5.79 -4.85
CA ASP A 508 -1.61 4.67 -3.97
C ASP A 508 -0.42 4.41 -3.01
N GLU A 509 -0.67 3.89 -1.82
CA GLU A 509 0.36 3.53 -0.85
C GLU A 509 1.19 2.32 -1.31
N LEU A 510 0.62 1.39 -2.08
CA LEU A 510 1.35 0.26 -2.65
C LEU A 510 2.44 0.71 -3.63
N ASP A 511 2.27 1.82 -4.35
CA ASP A 511 3.33 2.38 -5.20
C ASP A 511 4.53 2.86 -4.37
N LEU A 512 4.27 3.49 -3.22
CA LEU A 512 5.33 3.90 -2.29
C LEU A 512 6.00 2.67 -1.68
N PHE A 513 5.22 1.65 -1.30
CA PHE A 513 5.74 0.41 -0.75
C PHE A 513 6.62 -0.32 -1.76
N MET A 514 6.21 -0.42 -3.03
CA MET A 514 7.00 -1.07 -4.08
C MET A 514 8.27 -0.28 -4.44
N LEU A 515 8.22 1.05 -4.40
CA LEU A 515 9.43 1.90 -4.48
C LEU A 515 10.35 1.66 -3.27
N PHE A 516 9.78 1.45 -2.08
CA PHE A 516 10.52 1.08 -0.88
C PHE A 516 11.17 -0.29 -1.02
N MET A 517 10.47 -1.29 -1.56
CA MET A 517 11.01 -2.64 -1.81
C MET A 517 12.19 -2.59 -2.77
N ASN A 518 12.23 -1.63 -3.70
CA ASN A 518 13.38 -1.37 -4.57
C ASN A 518 14.53 -0.61 -3.90
N ALA A 519 14.40 -0.26 -2.61
CA ALA A 519 15.30 0.57 -1.80
C ALA A 519 15.44 2.02 -2.27
N ASP A 520 14.50 2.52 -3.07
CA ASP A 520 14.54 3.85 -3.68
C ASP A 520 13.65 4.89 -2.97
N LEU A 521 12.73 4.47 -2.09
CA LEU A 521 11.92 5.38 -1.26
C LEU A 521 12.75 5.96 -0.10
N TYR A 522 13.60 6.94 -0.35
CA TYR A 522 14.50 7.48 0.67
C TYR A 522 14.78 8.97 0.48
N VAL A 523 14.90 9.65 1.61
CA VAL A 523 15.34 11.04 1.70
C VAL A 523 16.48 11.09 2.72
N GLU A 524 17.62 11.62 2.30
CA GLU A 524 18.77 11.77 3.22
C GLU A 524 18.36 12.70 4.37
N PRO A 525 18.64 12.34 5.64
CA PRO A 525 18.41 13.22 6.77
C PRO A 525 19.21 14.52 6.66
N ASP A 526 18.73 15.59 7.27
CA ASP A 526 19.51 16.82 7.38
C ASP A 526 20.78 16.57 8.22
N PRO A 527 21.99 16.62 7.61
CA PRO A 527 23.20 16.23 8.30
C PRO A 527 23.57 17.20 9.43
N ASP A 528 23.14 18.46 9.34
CA ASP A 528 23.39 19.45 10.39
C ASP A 528 22.46 19.20 11.61
N LYS A 529 21.20 18.79 11.38
CA LYS A 529 20.29 18.35 12.46
C LYS A 529 20.78 17.08 13.13
N VAL A 530 21.15 16.05 12.35
CA VAL A 530 21.71 14.80 12.88
C VAL A 530 22.95 15.06 13.74
N ARG A 531 23.81 16.00 13.32
CA ARG A 531 24.98 16.38 14.12
C ARG A 531 24.61 17.11 15.41
N ALA A 532 23.57 17.93 15.40
CA ALA A 532 23.09 18.64 16.59
C ALA A 532 22.51 17.66 17.62
N GLU A 533 21.74 16.67 17.16
CA GLU A 533 21.15 15.61 18.00
C GLU A 533 22.20 14.59 18.48
N HIS A 534 23.24 14.35 17.67
CA HIS A 534 24.30 13.39 17.97
C HIS A 534 25.69 14.05 17.83
N PRO A 535 26.14 14.85 18.82
CA PRO A 535 27.40 15.60 18.74
C PRO A 535 28.66 14.73 18.60
N THR A 536 28.60 13.47 19.03
CA THR A 536 29.68 12.48 18.95
C THR A 536 29.83 11.82 17.58
N SER A 537 28.92 12.10 16.65
CA SER A 537 28.94 11.62 15.26
C SER A 537 30.15 12.16 14.46
N GLY A 538 30.24 11.85 13.16
CA GLY A 538 31.26 12.42 12.28
C GLY A 538 31.04 13.91 11.99
N ARG A 539 32.08 14.62 11.55
CA ARG A 539 31.93 16.03 11.12
C ARG A 539 31.11 16.09 9.83
N VAL A 540 30.13 17.00 9.78
CA VAL A 540 29.34 17.27 8.57
C VAL A 540 30.24 17.82 7.46
N THR A 541 30.14 17.25 6.28
CA THR A 541 30.91 17.64 5.09
C THR A 541 30.03 18.35 4.06
N SER A 542 30.66 19.07 3.12
CA SER A 542 29.94 19.65 1.97
C SER A 542 29.31 18.58 1.07
N ARG A 543 29.83 17.35 1.09
CA ARG A 543 29.28 16.22 0.35
C ARG A 543 27.94 15.80 0.94
N ASP A 544 27.84 15.68 2.27
CA ASP A 544 26.62 15.26 2.97
C ASP A 544 25.47 16.24 2.69
N ARG A 545 25.75 17.55 2.77
CA ARG A 545 24.75 18.59 2.42
C ARG A 545 24.29 18.52 0.96
N LYS A 546 25.20 18.15 0.05
CA LYS A 546 24.87 17.98 -1.38
C LYS A 546 24.05 16.71 -1.64
N GLU A 547 24.31 15.64 -0.91
CA GLU A 547 23.51 14.40 -0.96
C GLU A 547 22.10 14.65 -0.40
N ARG A 548 21.96 15.41 0.70
CA ARG A 548 20.68 15.94 1.18
C ARG A 548 19.94 16.72 0.11
N ALA A 549 20.53 17.75 -0.47
CA ALA A 549 19.88 18.58 -1.48
C ALA A 549 19.43 17.80 -2.73
N ARG A 550 20.09 16.68 -3.07
CA ARG A 550 19.72 15.83 -4.20
C ARG A 550 18.56 14.88 -3.92
N SER A 551 18.40 14.45 -2.67
CA SER A 551 17.33 13.53 -2.26
C SER A 551 16.07 14.27 -1.80
N ALA A 552 16.21 15.51 -1.34
CA ALA A 552 15.14 16.39 -0.84
C ALA A 552 14.34 17.07 -1.98
N ILE A 553 13.92 16.32 -2.99
CA ILE A 553 13.22 16.86 -4.17
C ILE A 553 11.78 16.35 -4.18
N PRO A 554 10.77 17.24 -4.29
CA PRO A 554 9.38 16.81 -4.46
C PRO A 554 9.26 15.87 -5.67
N THR A 555 8.78 14.66 -5.40
CA THR A 555 8.74 13.53 -6.33
C THR A 555 7.32 12.97 -6.35
N ARG A 556 6.70 12.94 -7.53
CA ARG A 556 5.47 12.20 -7.76
C ARG A 556 5.83 10.82 -8.31
N VAL A 557 5.53 9.80 -7.53
CA VAL A 557 5.74 8.39 -7.87
C VAL A 557 4.61 7.97 -8.81
N GLY A 558 4.96 7.41 -9.97
CA GLY A 558 4.02 6.73 -10.85
C GLY A 558 3.97 5.24 -10.55
N GLU A 559 3.17 4.50 -11.31
CA GLU A 559 2.96 3.04 -11.18
C GLU A 559 4.25 2.25 -10.87
N GLN A 560 4.31 1.62 -9.70
CA GLN A 560 5.38 0.69 -9.28
C GLN A 560 4.86 -0.75 -9.10
N CYS A 561 3.54 -0.96 -9.13
CA CYS A 561 2.93 -2.22 -8.73
C CYS A 561 2.93 -3.30 -9.80
N ARG A 562 3.46 -3.08 -11.00
CA ARG A 562 3.46 -4.10 -12.07
C ARG A 562 3.99 -5.48 -11.64
N PRO A 563 5.18 -5.60 -11.00
CA PRO A 563 5.66 -6.91 -10.54
C PRO A 563 4.77 -7.50 -9.44
N LEU A 564 4.19 -6.65 -8.59
CA LEU A 564 3.25 -7.05 -7.55
C LEU A 564 1.94 -7.58 -8.15
N ASN A 565 1.36 -6.87 -9.11
CA ASN A 565 0.13 -7.26 -9.81
C ASN A 565 0.29 -8.61 -10.51
N ALA A 566 1.41 -8.81 -11.21
CA ALA A 566 1.73 -10.09 -11.83
C ALA A 566 1.83 -11.23 -10.80
N TRP A 567 2.45 -10.98 -9.64
CA TRP A 567 2.55 -11.98 -8.58
C TRP A 567 1.22 -12.25 -7.88
N MET A 568 0.41 -11.23 -7.61
CA MET A 568 -0.91 -11.38 -7.00
C MET A 568 -1.88 -12.12 -7.92
N GLY A 569 -1.76 -11.92 -9.24
CA GLY A 569 -2.56 -12.60 -10.28
C GLY A 569 -2.02 -13.96 -10.75
N ARG A 570 -0.94 -14.49 -10.16
CA ARG A 570 -0.23 -15.72 -10.61
C ARG A 570 -1.09 -16.98 -10.74
N GLU A 571 -2.23 -17.03 -10.06
CA GLU A 571 -3.16 -18.18 -10.12
C GLU A 571 -4.05 -18.12 -11.37
N GLN A 572 -4.28 -16.92 -11.91
CA GLN A 572 -5.09 -16.70 -13.12
C GLN A 572 -4.31 -16.99 -14.42
N THR A 573 -3.00 -17.19 -14.33
CA THR A 573 -2.07 -17.31 -15.48
C THR A 573 -1.54 -18.72 -15.69
N GLN A 574 -2.09 -19.72 -14.98
CA GLN A 574 -1.62 -21.11 -15.01
C GLN A 574 -1.69 -21.78 -16.39
N ASP A 575 -2.43 -21.21 -17.35
CA ASP A 575 -2.59 -21.78 -18.70
C ASP A 575 -1.53 -21.34 -19.71
N SER A 576 -0.63 -20.43 -19.34
CA SER A 576 0.48 -20.00 -20.21
C SER A 576 1.64 -21.00 -20.10
N ALA A 577 1.92 -21.75 -21.17
CA ALA A 577 2.98 -22.76 -21.27
C ALA A 577 4.44 -22.22 -21.17
N ASP A 578 4.64 -21.01 -20.65
CA ASP A 578 5.93 -20.36 -20.54
C ASP A 578 6.50 -20.49 -19.12
N ASP A 579 7.80 -20.79 -19.01
CA ASP A 579 8.54 -21.21 -17.80
C ASP A 579 8.69 -20.08 -16.73
N GLY A 580 8.03 -18.93 -16.94
CA GLY A 580 8.22 -17.69 -16.20
C GLY A 580 7.12 -17.41 -15.16
N ARG A 581 7.00 -18.23 -14.10
CA ARG A 581 6.09 -17.91 -12.99
C ARG A 581 6.45 -16.55 -12.37
N PRO A 582 5.48 -15.63 -12.17
CA PRO A 582 5.73 -14.36 -11.53
C PRO A 582 6.41 -14.55 -10.17
N LEU A 583 7.53 -13.85 -9.96
CA LEU A 583 8.30 -13.94 -8.72
C LEU A 583 7.70 -13.01 -7.66
N LYS A 584 7.66 -13.48 -6.41
CA LYS A 584 7.31 -12.65 -5.26
C LYS A 584 8.28 -11.45 -5.19
N PRO A 585 7.80 -10.20 -5.10
CA PRO A 585 8.68 -9.07 -4.85
C PRO A 585 9.40 -9.20 -3.50
N THR A 586 10.70 -8.86 -3.48
CA THR A 586 11.55 -8.95 -2.27
C THR A 586 12.33 -7.66 -2.08
N TYR A 587 12.62 -7.30 -0.83
CA TYR A 587 13.37 -6.08 -0.52
C TYR A 587 14.78 -6.11 -1.12
N ARG A 588 15.17 -5.03 -1.81
CA ARG A 588 16.45 -4.91 -2.48
C ARG A 588 17.54 -4.45 -1.52
N ALA A 589 18.33 -5.40 -1.03
CA ALA A 589 19.56 -5.14 -0.29
C ALA A 589 20.71 -6.05 -0.77
N LEU A 590 21.91 -5.90 -0.21
CA LEU A 590 22.98 -6.86 -0.46
C LEU A 590 22.57 -8.24 0.10
N PRO A 591 22.68 -9.35 -0.65
CA PRO A 591 22.22 -10.67 -0.19
C PRO A 591 22.80 -11.07 1.18
N ARG A 592 24.09 -10.83 1.38
CA ARG A 592 24.78 -11.13 2.65
C ARG A 592 24.30 -10.28 3.85
N ILE A 593 23.69 -9.12 3.60
CA ILE A 593 23.02 -8.34 4.66
C ILE A 593 21.71 -9.00 5.04
N LEU A 594 20.91 -9.41 4.05
CA LEU A 594 19.65 -10.13 4.29
C LEU A 594 19.91 -11.44 5.05
N GLU A 595 20.90 -12.22 4.62
CA GLU A 595 21.33 -13.43 5.32
C GLU A 595 21.75 -13.14 6.78
N LEU A 596 22.48 -12.05 7.02
CA LEU A 596 22.89 -11.68 8.38
C LEU A 596 21.69 -11.32 9.27
N ILE A 597 20.70 -10.62 8.72
CA ILE A 597 19.47 -10.28 9.43
C ILE A 597 18.67 -11.55 9.71
N ASP A 598 18.51 -12.43 8.72
CA ASP A 598 17.79 -13.70 8.87
C ASP A 598 18.42 -14.59 9.95
N VAL A 599 19.75 -14.66 9.99
CA VAL A 599 20.47 -15.40 11.04
C VAL A 599 20.20 -14.77 12.41
N ILE A 600 20.17 -13.44 12.54
CA ILE A 600 19.91 -12.78 13.83
C ILE A 600 18.46 -12.99 14.28
N ASP A 601 17.50 -12.77 13.38
CA ASP A 601 16.06 -12.93 13.64
C ASP A 601 15.73 -14.38 14.03
N ALA A 602 16.41 -15.37 13.45
CA ALA A 602 16.25 -16.78 13.82
C ALA A 602 16.71 -17.11 15.25
N HIS A 603 17.56 -16.29 15.86
CA HIS A 603 18.10 -16.51 17.21
C HIS A 603 17.49 -15.58 18.27
N SER A 604 16.88 -14.45 17.88
CA SER A 604 16.29 -13.47 18.80
C SER A 604 15.32 -12.52 18.10
N ASP A 605 14.07 -12.47 18.57
CA ASP A 605 13.06 -11.45 18.22
C ASP A 605 13.39 -10.04 18.73
N ARG A 606 14.28 -9.94 19.73
CA ARG A 606 14.66 -8.68 20.38
C ARG A 606 15.46 -7.71 19.51
N MET A 607 15.86 -8.10 18.31
CA MET A 607 16.79 -7.34 17.47
C MET A 607 16.15 -6.81 16.18
N VAL A 608 14.83 -6.68 16.11
CA VAL A 608 14.15 -6.10 14.93
C VAL A 608 14.71 -4.72 14.52
N ARG A 609 15.08 -3.89 15.50
CA ARG A 609 15.72 -2.58 15.26
C ARG A 609 17.09 -2.70 14.60
N PHE A 610 17.85 -3.78 14.87
CA PHE A 610 19.11 -4.03 14.17
C PHE A 610 18.86 -4.16 12.67
N GLY A 611 17.94 -5.03 12.26
CA GLY A 611 17.62 -5.21 10.85
C GLY A 611 17.21 -3.90 10.19
N ALA A 612 16.32 -3.13 10.84
CA ALA A 612 15.86 -1.84 10.31
C ALA A 612 17.01 -0.82 10.17
N ASP A 613 17.94 -0.79 11.14
CA ASP A 613 19.11 0.08 11.12
C ASP A 613 20.11 -0.28 10.01
N ILE A 614 20.31 -1.58 9.77
CA ILE A 614 21.23 -2.04 8.71
C ILE A 614 20.60 -1.86 7.33
N LEU A 615 19.31 -2.12 7.17
CA LEU A 615 18.59 -1.89 5.91
C LEU A 615 18.47 -0.40 5.58
N ALA A 616 18.45 0.49 6.58
CA ALA A 616 18.49 1.94 6.38
C ALA A 616 19.79 2.44 5.74
N LEU A 617 20.87 1.67 5.79
CA LEU A 617 22.13 2.06 5.18
C LEU A 617 22.04 2.11 3.66
N SER A 618 22.72 3.11 3.08
CA SER A 618 23.02 3.10 1.65
C SER A 618 23.80 1.84 1.25
N GLY A 619 23.72 1.44 -0.02
CA GLY A 619 24.47 0.27 -0.51
C GLY A 619 25.98 0.37 -0.27
N ASP A 620 26.55 1.58 -0.27
CA ASP A 620 27.95 1.82 0.13
C ASP A 620 28.17 1.62 1.63
N GLY A 621 27.23 2.07 2.47
CA GLY A 621 27.25 1.82 3.92
C GLY A 621 27.23 0.32 4.24
N GLN A 622 26.32 -0.42 3.61
CA GLN A 622 26.21 -1.88 3.74
C GLN A 622 27.53 -2.57 3.30
N ARG A 623 28.10 -2.19 2.16
CA ARG A 623 29.41 -2.71 1.70
C ARG A 623 30.53 -2.42 2.69
N ARG A 624 30.55 -1.24 3.31
CA ARG A 624 31.57 -0.87 4.31
C ARG A 624 31.43 -1.68 5.59
N LEU A 625 30.21 -1.93 6.04
CA LEU A 625 29.94 -2.81 7.19
C LEU A 625 30.47 -4.22 6.92
N LEU A 626 30.09 -4.83 5.80
CA LEU A 626 30.57 -6.16 5.40
C LEU A 626 32.10 -6.21 5.25
N SER A 627 32.70 -5.18 4.65
CA SER A 627 34.16 -5.09 4.52
C SER A 627 34.86 -5.01 5.88
N THR A 628 34.23 -4.39 6.88
CA THR A 628 34.76 -4.31 8.25
C THR A 628 34.72 -5.68 8.91
N ILE A 629 33.60 -6.41 8.75
CA ILE A 629 33.46 -7.81 9.19
C ILE A 629 34.55 -8.68 8.58
N ASP A 630 34.73 -8.62 7.25
CA ASP A 630 35.72 -9.42 6.53
C ASP A 630 37.17 -9.08 6.91
N LYS A 631 37.45 -7.83 7.28
CA LYS A 631 38.77 -7.44 7.78
C LYS A 631 39.07 -8.07 9.13
N CYS A 632 38.11 -8.06 10.07
CA CYS A 632 38.30 -8.68 11.38
C CYS A 632 38.51 -10.19 11.28
N ILE A 633 37.71 -10.88 10.46
CA ILE A 633 37.82 -12.33 10.25
C ILE A 633 39.16 -12.69 9.58
N ARG A 634 39.52 -12.01 8.48
CA ARG A 634 40.77 -12.29 7.76
C ARG A 634 42.01 -12.08 8.62
N ARG A 635 42.02 -11.03 9.46
CA ARG A 635 43.14 -10.76 10.36
C ARG A 635 43.25 -11.84 11.44
N ALA A 636 42.13 -12.23 12.05
CA ALA A 636 42.13 -13.32 13.04
C ALA A 636 42.60 -14.64 12.46
N ARG A 637 42.20 -14.96 11.23
CA ARG A 637 42.68 -16.15 10.52
C ARG A 637 44.19 -16.09 10.24
N LYS A 638 44.71 -14.89 9.95
CA LYS A 638 46.13 -14.69 9.59
C LYS A 638 47.06 -14.76 10.79
N ASP A 639 46.70 -14.15 11.92
CA ASP A 639 47.59 -14.01 13.08
C ASP A 639 47.16 -14.82 14.31
N GLY A 640 46.02 -15.51 14.25
CA GLY A 640 45.48 -16.33 15.34
C GLY A 640 45.00 -15.52 16.54
N ARG A 641 44.80 -14.20 16.41
CA ARG A 641 44.41 -13.30 17.51
C ARG A 641 43.01 -12.71 17.28
N PRO A 642 42.23 -12.42 18.33
CA PRO A 642 40.96 -11.71 18.17
C PRO A 642 41.16 -10.31 17.58
N HIS A 643 40.26 -9.88 16.69
CA HIS A 643 40.23 -8.51 16.17
C HIS A 643 38.84 -7.92 16.34
N ASP A 644 38.82 -6.63 16.66
CA ASP A 644 37.61 -5.87 16.92
C ASP A 644 37.42 -4.78 15.85
N GLY A 645 36.17 -4.48 15.53
CA GLY A 645 35.75 -3.44 14.60
C GLY A 645 34.54 -2.68 15.14
N MET A 646 34.33 -1.47 14.64
CA MET A 646 33.21 -0.61 15.04
C MET A 646 32.65 0.10 13.81
N PHE A 647 31.33 0.20 13.75
CA PHE A 647 30.59 0.89 12.71
C PHE A 647 29.47 1.73 13.34
N SER A 648 29.53 3.06 13.18
CA SER A 648 28.61 4.02 13.79
C SER A 648 27.57 4.48 12.78
N LEU A 649 26.31 4.58 13.20
CA LEU A 649 25.12 4.78 12.35
C LEU A 649 24.25 5.95 12.84
N ALA A 650 24.82 7.14 13.01
CA ALA A 650 24.01 8.31 13.41
C ALA A 650 23.06 8.71 12.27
N GLY A 651 21.78 8.90 12.58
CA GLY A 651 20.76 9.29 11.61
C GLY A 651 19.46 9.75 12.27
N ALA A 652 18.39 9.86 11.49
CA ALA A 652 17.11 10.40 11.96
C ALA A 652 16.41 9.55 13.04
N TRP A 653 16.82 8.29 13.22
CA TRP A 653 16.20 7.35 14.16
C TRP A 653 17.13 6.95 15.31
N GLY A 654 18.11 7.80 15.63
CA GLY A 654 19.06 7.61 16.72
C GLY A 654 20.50 7.39 16.25
N HIS A 655 21.33 6.89 17.18
CA HIS A 655 22.76 6.70 16.98
C HIS A 655 23.21 5.26 17.29
N PRO A 656 22.71 4.26 16.54
CA PRO A 656 23.13 2.88 16.70
C PRO A 656 24.63 2.69 16.42
N THR A 657 25.25 1.77 17.16
CA THR A 657 26.64 1.36 16.92
C THR A 657 26.78 -0.15 16.84
N VAL A 658 27.37 -0.64 15.75
CA VAL A 658 27.69 -2.06 15.55
C VAL A 658 29.14 -2.31 15.91
N PHE A 659 29.36 -3.23 16.84
CA PHE A 659 30.65 -3.74 17.26
C PHE A 659 30.85 -5.14 16.71
N ILE A 660 32.01 -5.37 16.11
CA ILE A 660 32.33 -6.61 15.42
C ILE A 660 33.51 -7.25 16.15
N GLY A 661 33.38 -8.49 16.58
CA GLY A 661 34.47 -9.30 17.10
C GLY A 661 34.76 -10.50 16.21
N SER A 662 36.02 -10.94 16.18
CA SER A 662 36.39 -12.23 15.61
C SER A 662 36.94 -13.19 16.66
N ARG A 663 36.52 -14.47 16.58
CA ARG A 663 37.01 -15.57 17.40
C ARG A 663 37.92 -16.49 16.58
N PRO A 664 39.24 -16.45 16.82
CA PRO A 664 40.19 -17.40 16.25
C PRO A 664 39.89 -18.85 16.66
N ARG A 665 40.29 -19.80 15.81
CA ARG A 665 40.21 -21.23 16.10
C ARG A 665 40.97 -21.57 17.39
N GLY A 666 40.35 -22.37 18.25
CA GLY A 666 40.92 -22.82 19.52
C GLY A 666 40.70 -21.88 20.70
N ILE A 667 40.17 -20.67 20.49
CA ILE A 667 39.76 -19.79 21.59
C ILE A 667 38.30 -20.12 21.99
N PRO A 668 37.98 -20.38 23.26
CA PRO A 668 36.61 -20.62 23.70
C PRO A 668 35.69 -19.42 23.47
N LEU A 669 34.38 -19.65 23.33
CA LEU A 669 33.40 -18.60 23.04
C LEU A 669 33.28 -17.56 24.18
N GLU A 670 33.25 -18.00 25.44
CA GLU A 670 32.99 -17.14 26.60
C GLU A 670 34.04 -16.03 26.81
N PRO A 671 35.36 -16.29 26.73
CA PRO A 671 36.36 -15.23 26.73
C PRO A 671 36.18 -14.20 25.61
N SER A 672 35.84 -14.65 24.39
CA SER A 672 35.57 -13.77 23.26
C SER A 672 34.30 -12.94 23.46
N ARG A 673 33.23 -13.53 24.01
CA ARG A 673 32.01 -12.83 24.42
C ARG A 673 32.34 -11.70 25.40
N LYS A 674 33.03 -12.01 26.51
CA LYS A 674 33.38 -11.02 27.56
C LYS A 674 34.23 -9.89 27.01
N ARG A 675 35.20 -10.20 26.15
CA ARG A 675 36.03 -9.19 25.47
C ARG A 675 35.18 -8.25 24.62
N LEU A 676 34.31 -8.80 23.77
CA LEU A 676 33.44 -8.00 22.90
C LEU A 676 32.49 -7.14 23.75
N GLN A 677 31.89 -7.69 24.80
CA GLN A 677 31.03 -6.94 25.72
C GLN A 677 31.77 -5.77 26.37
N ALA A 678 32.96 -6.00 26.92
CA ALA A 678 33.76 -4.92 27.51
C ALA A 678 34.08 -3.81 26.50
N TYR A 679 34.48 -4.19 25.28
CA TYR A 679 34.71 -3.24 24.19
C TYR A 679 33.45 -2.44 23.84
N MET A 680 32.31 -3.12 23.74
CA MET A 680 31.00 -2.50 23.49
C MET A 680 30.65 -1.48 24.57
N TYR A 681 30.71 -1.85 25.85
CA TYR A 681 30.29 -0.97 26.96
C TYR A 681 31.08 0.33 26.99
N VAL A 682 32.42 0.24 26.93
CA VAL A 682 33.29 1.42 26.99
C VAL A 682 33.11 2.31 25.75
N LYS A 683 33.09 1.73 24.55
CA LYS A 683 32.97 2.52 23.32
C LYS A 683 31.58 3.09 23.10
N ARG A 684 30.53 2.37 23.50
CA ARG A 684 29.16 2.86 23.45
C ARG A 684 28.99 4.12 24.30
N HIS A 685 29.51 4.09 25.54
CA HIS A 685 29.49 5.24 26.45
C HIS A 685 30.19 6.46 25.85
N LEU A 686 31.38 6.26 25.29
CA LEU A 686 32.14 7.31 24.60
C LEU A 686 31.40 7.89 23.39
N MET A 687 30.70 7.03 22.63
CA MET A 687 29.92 7.46 21.46
C MET A 687 28.57 8.05 21.83
N LYS A 688 28.15 7.99 23.10
CA LYS A 688 26.78 8.29 23.55
C LYS A 688 25.72 7.61 22.68
N SER A 689 26.02 6.37 22.29
CA SER A 689 25.16 5.58 21.40
C SER A 689 23.93 5.10 22.17
N ASP A 690 22.75 5.38 21.62
CA ASP A 690 21.45 5.06 22.22
C ASP A 690 21.18 3.55 22.24
N ARG A 691 21.72 2.82 21.27
CA ARG A 691 21.67 1.36 21.19
C ARG A 691 22.90 0.78 20.51
N SER A 692 23.29 -0.43 20.89
CA SER A 692 24.48 -1.08 20.33
C SER A 692 24.29 -2.57 20.10
N TYR A 693 24.98 -3.05 19.07
CA TYR A 693 24.90 -4.41 18.58
C TYR A 693 26.29 -5.03 18.55
N GLY A 694 26.49 -6.17 19.18
CA GLY A 694 27.75 -6.91 19.18
C GLY A 694 27.62 -8.16 18.33
N LEU A 695 28.42 -8.27 17.27
CA LEU A 695 28.42 -9.40 16.37
C LEU A 695 29.76 -10.13 16.44
N LEU A 696 29.75 -11.37 16.92
CA LEU A 696 30.95 -12.19 17.05
C LEU A 696 30.96 -13.28 15.97
N PHE A 697 32.01 -13.27 15.14
CA PHE A 697 32.19 -14.22 14.05
C PHE A 697 33.35 -15.17 14.31
N ASN A 698 33.26 -16.42 13.89
CA ASN A 698 34.42 -17.31 13.88
C ASN A 698 35.36 -17.07 12.69
N ASP A 699 36.47 -17.80 12.66
CA ASP A 699 37.47 -17.72 11.60
C ASP A 699 36.98 -18.25 10.24
N ALA A 700 35.89 -19.03 10.20
CA ALA A 700 35.18 -19.41 8.98
C ALA A 700 34.26 -18.30 8.46
N GLY A 701 33.90 -17.34 9.31
CA GLY A 701 33.04 -16.20 8.99
C GLY A 701 31.56 -16.39 9.33
N ASN A 702 31.23 -17.45 10.07
CA ASN A 702 29.86 -17.67 10.58
C ASN A 702 29.64 -16.80 11.82
N LEU A 703 28.45 -16.21 11.94
CA LEU A 703 28.02 -15.53 13.16
C LEU A 703 27.79 -16.58 14.25
N GLU A 704 28.42 -16.42 15.40
CA GLU A 704 28.27 -17.34 16.54
C GLU A 704 27.55 -16.71 17.73
N LEU A 705 27.55 -15.38 17.81
CA LEU A 705 26.87 -14.66 18.89
C LEU A 705 26.46 -13.25 18.43
N ALA A 706 25.22 -12.90 18.73
CA ALA A 706 24.72 -11.53 18.69
C ALA A 706 24.43 -11.03 20.12
N ILE A 707 24.83 -9.80 20.43
CA ILE A 707 24.59 -9.14 21.72
C ILE A 707 23.84 -7.86 21.44
N TYR A 708 22.75 -7.62 22.15
CA TYR A 708 22.00 -6.37 22.06
C TYR A 708 22.05 -5.61 23.37
N ASN A 709 22.32 -4.31 23.31
CA ASN A 709 22.22 -3.39 24.44
C ASN A 709 21.47 -2.14 24.02
N ASN A 710 20.30 -1.94 24.62
CA ASN A 710 19.37 -0.84 24.37
C ASN A 710 19.16 0.05 25.60
N ARG A 711 20.01 -0.08 26.63
CA ARG A 711 19.95 0.84 27.78
C ARG A 711 20.28 2.25 27.27
N PRO A 712 19.59 3.32 27.69
CA PRO A 712 19.94 4.68 27.28
C PRO A 712 21.39 5.04 27.63
N ALA A 713 21.97 6.00 26.90
CA ALA A 713 23.27 6.56 27.29
C ALA A 713 23.06 7.44 28.52
N GLY A 714 23.90 7.28 29.55
CA GLY A 714 23.80 8.01 30.81
C GLY A 714 25.17 8.43 31.34
N GLU A 715 25.18 9.06 32.52
CA GLU A 715 26.39 9.28 33.30
C GLU A 715 26.79 7.96 33.98
N ASP A 716 28.07 7.59 33.88
CA ASP A 716 28.59 6.36 34.47
C ASP A 716 30.06 6.60 34.83
N ALA A 717 30.31 6.91 36.10
CA ALA A 717 31.62 7.29 36.60
C ALA A 717 32.67 6.16 36.45
N GLU A 718 32.24 4.89 36.47
CA GLU A 718 33.15 3.76 36.28
C GLU A 718 33.58 3.66 34.80
N LEU A 719 32.64 3.84 33.87
CA LEU A 719 32.96 3.88 32.44
C LEU A 719 33.78 5.12 32.06
N ASP A 720 33.54 6.26 32.69
CA ASP A 720 34.35 7.47 32.50
C ASP A 720 35.81 7.24 32.92
N ALA A 721 36.04 6.64 34.09
CA ALA A 721 37.37 6.27 34.56
C ALA A 721 38.08 5.29 33.61
N LEU A 722 37.35 4.29 33.07
CA LEU A 722 37.88 3.33 32.09
C LEU A 722 38.23 3.98 30.74
N VAL A 723 37.45 4.97 30.30
CA VAL A 723 37.75 5.73 29.07
C VAL A 723 39.07 6.50 29.23
N ASP A 724 39.26 7.14 30.39
CA ASP A 724 40.46 7.92 30.72
C ASP A 724 41.69 7.01 30.89
N GLU A 725 41.56 5.90 31.62
CA GLU A 725 42.63 4.91 31.83
C GLU A 725 43.15 4.37 30.49
N HIS A 726 42.25 4.12 29.54
CA HIS A 726 42.59 3.59 28.22
C HIS A 726 42.88 4.67 27.16
N GLY A 727 42.86 5.96 27.52
CA GLY A 727 43.18 7.09 26.63
C GLY A 727 42.31 7.14 25.36
N LEU A 728 41.05 6.71 25.46
CA LEU A 728 40.16 6.58 24.29
C LEU A 728 39.57 7.94 23.91
N ARG A 729 39.69 8.33 22.64
CA ARG A 729 39.14 9.60 22.11
C ARG A 729 37.84 9.39 21.34
N PRO A 730 36.87 10.33 21.42
CA PRO A 730 35.66 10.33 20.60
C PRO A 730 35.96 10.37 19.09
N VAL A 731 35.07 9.82 18.27
CA VAL A 731 35.22 9.83 16.80
C VAL A 731 35.26 11.25 16.24
N ALA A 732 34.49 12.18 16.82
CA ALA A 732 34.49 13.60 16.46
C ALA A 732 35.90 14.26 16.55
N ASP A 733 36.75 13.77 17.46
CA ASP A 733 38.10 14.31 17.72
C ASP A 733 39.20 13.59 16.93
N THR A 734 38.84 12.52 16.20
CA THR A 734 39.78 11.81 15.34
C THR A 734 39.95 12.56 14.02
N SER A 735 41.13 13.15 13.81
CA SER A 735 41.50 13.69 12.50
C SER A 735 41.62 12.55 11.48
N PRO A 736 41.18 12.74 10.21
CA PRO A 736 41.45 11.74 9.18
C PRO A 736 42.96 11.47 9.10
N PRO A 737 43.42 10.23 8.87
CA PRO A 737 44.81 10.01 8.54
C PRO A 737 45.15 10.90 7.34
N GLY A 738 46.10 11.82 7.52
CA GLY A 738 46.53 12.74 6.47
C GLY A 738 46.79 11.96 5.18
N SER A 739 46.41 12.54 4.04
CA SER A 739 46.52 11.87 2.74
C SER A 739 47.92 11.26 2.57
N PRO A 740 48.05 10.12 1.87
CA PRO A 740 49.37 9.55 1.55
C PRO A 740 50.29 10.56 0.84
N SER A 741 49.69 11.55 0.15
CA SER A 741 50.42 12.67 -0.48
C SER A 741 50.99 13.68 0.52
N ALA A 742 50.40 13.86 1.70
CA ALA A 742 50.93 14.73 2.75
C ALA A 742 52.13 14.11 3.50
N ARG A 743 52.31 12.79 3.43
CA ARG A 743 53.48 12.07 3.97
C ARG A 743 54.67 11.99 3.01
N ARG A 744 54.52 12.43 1.76
CA ARG A 744 55.67 12.59 0.86
C ARG A 744 56.35 13.91 1.18
N THR A 745 57.55 13.86 1.75
CA THR A 745 58.50 14.99 1.71
C THR A 745 58.71 15.39 0.26
N THR A 746 58.02 16.44 -0.18
CA THR A 746 58.20 17.02 -1.51
C THR A 746 59.61 17.59 -1.60
N ARG A 747 60.48 16.90 -2.33
CA ARG A 747 61.81 17.39 -2.72
C ARG A 747 61.59 18.66 -3.54
N ARG A 748 61.86 19.84 -2.97
CA ARG A 748 61.80 21.14 -3.65
C ARG A 748 62.48 21.05 -5.02
N SER A 749 61.71 21.10 -6.11
CA SER A 749 62.28 21.25 -7.45
C SER A 749 62.75 22.70 -7.61
N ARG A 750 64.07 22.90 -7.80
CA ARG A 750 64.64 24.19 -8.19
C ARG A 750 63.95 24.69 -9.47
N GLY A 751 63.36 25.89 -9.40
CA GLY A 751 62.63 26.51 -10.50
C GLY A 751 63.50 26.71 -11.74
N LYS A 752 62.95 26.34 -12.91
CA LYS A 752 63.49 26.71 -14.23
C LYS A 752 63.20 28.19 -14.47
N LYS A 753 64.26 28.98 -14.69
CA LYS A 753 64.20 30.36 -15.19
C LYS A 753 63.42 30.41 -16.52
N LYS A 754 62.40 31.25 -16.59
CA LYS A 754 61.73 31.66 -17.84
C LYS A 754 62.74 32.36 -18.75
N ARG A 755 62.90 31.89 -19.99
CA ARG A 755 63.48 32.66 -21.10
C ARG A 755 62.35 33.44 -21.78
N ARG A 756 62.55 34.76 -21.88
CA ARG A 756 61.76 35.68 -22.72
C ARG A 756 61.90 35.31 -24.20
N LYS A 757 60.78 35.24 -24.92
CA LYS A 757 60.50 36.05 -26.10
C LYS A 757 58.99 36.21 -26.22
#